data_AF-A0A0T2YJ48-F1
#
_entry.id   AF-A0A0T2YJ48-F1
#
_cell.length_a   1.000
_cell.length_b   1.000
_cell.length_c   1.000
_cell.angle_alpha   90.00
_cell.angle_beta   90.00
_cell.angle_gamma   90.00
#
_symmetry.space_group_name_H-M   'P 1'
#
loop_
_entity.id
_entity.type
_entity.pdbx_description
1 polymer ?
#
loop_
_entity_poly.entity_id
_entity_poly.type
_entity_poly.pdbx_seq_one_letter_code
_entity_poly.pdbx_strand_id
1 'polypeptide(L)'
;MFKLFSSGKLTTLVFHKIPQTHHPLCPAELDLADFTAVLQATMRRFRILPLDEALVSLRAGNLPPNAACITFDDGYPDWLDGVVPVLERLGVHATFFVTSGQYAGLPMWNERILHAVAQAPVGTPALEWPGVDLLPSKFDEPIERQNTIRRLDDFLKYQEPAEKERLLTALEEHTGFERTRVPVMDVADLRELHSRGFGIGGHSVTHPILSRCTPNQAYEEIAGAREQIESIIRGKVTAFAYPNGAPGKDFGPEHIEMVRRAGYRYALTTLRGVASADTSLLQIPRFTPWGPTAGRMNLQFMRNMMQRSPMLAESAANEKRALMVAFHFPPQAGSSGILRTLNFVKYLPQQGWATSVLAATPRAFEEQRNDLVPSIPAQTTVVRATALDAARHLSIKGKYPRLFALPDRWSTWWLPAVWMGMREIRRARPWLIWSTYPISTAHLIGGTLSRLSGIPWVADFRDPMVNRDYPFDKTQRRLWQWLEASVLRHASACVFTTASAAQEYQRRYPDHAAKCQVIENGYDEEAFEQVVPSREGVADGTLLLLHSGLIYPKDRDPSTFFAAVRMLIDEGQIDPERLCIRFRAPHHGEEVMACADLHGLTDCVEVGPPIPYHRAIEEMMGSDLLLVFQGSNFNTQIPAKIYEYLRSERPILAVVDPEGGTAGQLRKFHGVHIADIHSKDSIRESLLLSMHTNSSQENESALALNRHLVQAYSRSSQTGSLGRLFDRVARVAP
;
A
#
# COMPACT_ATOMS: atom_id res chain seq x y z
N MET A 1 -15.60 -27.33 7.11
CA MET A 1 -16.59 -26.60 6.30
C MET A 1 -16.43 -25.08 6.43
N PHE A 2 -16.47 -24.48 7.63
CA PHE A 2 -16.33 -23.02 7.84
C PHE A 2 -15.07 -22.38 7.21
N LYS A 3 -13.89 -23.01 7.36
CA LYS A 3 -12.62 -22.54 6.76
C LYS A 3 -12.66 -22.37 5.23
N LEU A 4 -13.43 -23.21 4.51
CA LEU A 4 -13.50 -23.14 3.05
C LEU A 4 -14.33 -21.92 2.59
N PHE A 5 -15.37 -21.58 3.37
CA PHE A 5 -16.27 -20.46 3.08
C PHE A 5 -15.72 -19.10 3.50
N SER A 6 -14.74 -19.07 4.41
CA SER A 6 -14.10 -17.87 4.96
C SER A 6 -12.83 -17.43 4.24
N SER A 7 -12.27 -18.25 3.35
CA SER A 7 -10.97 -17.97 2.73
C SER A 7 -11.04 -16.69 1.90
N GLY A 8 -10.12 -15.74 2.15
CA GLY A 8 -10.10 -14.44 1.46
C GLY A 8 -11.27 -13.52 1.80
N LYS A 9 -11.96 -13.77 2.92
CA LYS A 9 -13.06 -12.94 3.42
C LYS A 9 -12.77 -12.44 4.83
N LEU A 10 -12.97 -11.15 5.04
CA LEU A 10 -12.82 -10.48 6.32
C LEU A 10 -14.19 -10.20 6.94
N THR A 11 -14.36 -10.59 8.20
CA THR A 11 -15.53 -10.23 9.00
C THR A 11 -15.20 -9.08 9.93
N THR A 12 -15.92 -7.97 9.86
CA THR A 12 -15.68 -6.84 10.77
C THR A 12 -16.86 -6.68 11.71
N LEU A 13 -16.58 -6.71 13.01
CA LEU A 13 -17.57 -6.50 14.06
C LEU A 13 -17.56 -5.05 14.51
N VAL A 14 -18.75 -4.50 14.75
CA VAL A 14 -18.94 -3.14 15.30
C VAL A 14 -19.66 -3.20 16.63
N PHE A 15 -19.15 -2.45 17.58
CA PHE A 15 -19.74 -2.19 18.90
C PHE A 15 -19.79 -0.66 19.10
N HIS A 16 -20.55 -0.18 20.08
CA HIS A 16 -20.62 1.25 20.42
C HIS A 16 -20.36 1.36 21.94
N LYS A 17 -21.34 1.87 22.70
CA LYS A 17 -21.32 1.86 24.15
C LYS A 17 -21.41 0.43 24.70
N ILE A 18 -20.57 0.12 25.69
CA ILE A 18 -20.60 -1.13 26.45
C ILE A 18 -20.52 -0.75 27.93
N PRO A 19 -21.66 -0.47 28.60
CA PRO A 19 -21.67 -0.12 30.01
C PRO A 19 -21.27 -1.31 30.89
N GLN A 20 -20.81 -1.04 32.11
CA GLN A 20 -20.47 -2.11 33.07
C GLN A 20 -21.67 -3.00 33.41
N THR A 21 -22.87 -2.40 33.49
CA THR A 21 -24.13 -3.08 33.77
C THR A 21 -25.22 -2.54 32.85
N HIS A 22 -26.23 -3.35 32.53
CA HIS A 22 -27.35 -2.93 31.70
C HIS A 22 -28.05 -1.66 32.20
N HIS A 23 -28.28 -0.73 31.27
CA HIS A 23 -29.10 0.45 31.55
C HIS A 23 -30.59 0.09 31.41
N PRO A 24 -31.44 0.33 32.43
CA PRO A 24 -32.83 -0.09 32.41
C PRO A 24 -33.67 0.59 31.33
N LEU A 25 -33.25 1.76 30.83
CA LEU A 25 -33.91 2.43 29.72
C LEU A 25 -33.37 2.01 28.32
N CYS A 26 -32.28 1.24 28.26
CA CYS A 26 -31.67 0.78 27.02
C CYS A 26 -31.49 -0.75 27.01
N PRO A 27 -32.58 -1.55 27.09
CA PRO A 27 -32.50 -2.99 27.27
C PRO A 27 -31.89 -3.76 26.07
N ALA A 28 -31.64 -3.09 24.95
CA ALA A 28 -31.01 -3.68 23.77
C ALA A 28 -29.47 -3.54 23.76
N GLU A 29 -28.90 -2.71 24.65
CA GLU A 29 -27.45 -2.52 24.76
C GLU A 29 -26.80 -3.71 25.47
N LEU A 30 -25.64 -4.12 24.95
CA LEU A 30 -24.82 -5.17 25.55
C LEU A 30 -24.08 -4.58 26.74
N ASP A 31 -24.14 -5.23 27.90
CA ASP A 31 -23.25 -4.90 29.00
C ASP A 31 -21.87 -5.57 28.83
N LEU A 32 -20.97 -5.30 29.77
CA LEU A 32 -19.61 -5.84 29.73
C LEU A 32 -19.56 -7.37 29.79
N ALA A 33 -20.52 -8.02 30.46
CA ALA A 33 -20.58 -9.47 30.58
C ALA A 33 -21.01 -10.10 29.24
N ASP A 34 -22.07 -9.54 28.63
CA ASP A 34 -22.54 -9.92 27.29
C ASP A 34 -21.45 -9.73 26.24
N PHE A 35 -20.79 -8.56 26.25
CA PHE A 35 -19.68 -8.26 25.34
C PHE A 35 -18.55 -9.27 25.49
N THR A 36 -18.15 -9.59 26.73
CA THR A 36 -17.10 -10.58 26.99
C THR A 36 -17.48 -11.96 26.43
N ALA A 37 -18.72 -12.39 26.61
CA ALA A 37 -19.22 -13.66 26.08
C ALA A 37 -19.22 -13.70 24.54
N VAL A 38 -19.68 -12.61 23.90
CA VAL A 38 -19.65 -12.45 22.44
C VAL A 38 -18.20 -12.49 21.92
N LEU A 39 -17.27 -11.82 22.59
CA LEU A 39 -15.88 -11.78 22.16
C LEU A 39 -15.21 -13.16 22.25
N GLN A 40 -15.36 -13.85 23.39
CA GLN A 40 -14.85 -15.21 23.57
C GLN A 40 -15.43 -16.19 22.54
N ALA A 41 -16.73 -16.08 22.24
CA ALA A 41 -17.35 -16.91 21.22
C ALA A 41 -16.81 -16.59 19.81
N THR A 42 -16.50 -15.33 19.51
CA THR A 42 -15.87 -14.93 18.25
C THR A 42 -14.47 -15.51 18.12
N MET A 43 -13.63 -15.41 19.15
CA MET A 43 -12.26 -15.93 19.16
C MET A 43 -12.16 -17.45 18.95
N ARG A 44 -13.18 -18.21 19.38
CA ARG A 44 -13.23 -19.67 19.12
C ARG A 44 -13.34 -20.02 17.62
N ARG A 45 -13.71 -19.06 16.77
CA ARG A 45 -14.02 -19.27 15.35
C ARG A 45 -13.11 -18.46 14.43
N PHE A 46 -12.78 -17.25 14.86
CA PHE A 46 -12.05 -16.27 14.07
C PHE A 46 -10.68 -15.98 14.67
N ARG A 47 -9.73 -15.76 13.78
CA ARG A 47 -8.47 -15.12 14.11
C ARG A 47 -8.71 -13.62 14.08
N ILE A 48 -8.70 -12.99 15.25
CA ILE A 48 -8.80 -11.53 15.33
C ILE A 48 -7.47 -10.92 14.88
N LEU A 49 -7.54 -9.92 14.02
CA LEU A 49 -6.39 -9.18 13.51
C LEU A 49 -6.63 -7.67 13.73
N PRO A 50 -5.56 -6.88 13.91
CA PRO A 50 -5.65 -5.44 13.76
C PRO A 50 -6.24 -5.06 12.41
N LEU A 51 -7.08 -4.02 12.38
CA LEU A 51 -7.82 -3.63 11.18
C LEU A 51 -6.92 -3.37 9.97
N ASP A 52 -5.86 -2.58 10.17
CA ASP A 52 -4.92 -2.23 9.11
C ASP A 52 -4.19 -3.47 8.57
N GLU A 53 -3.72 -4.36 9.46
CA GLU A 53 -3.09 -5.62 9.04
C GLU A 53 -4.04 -6.52 8.24
N ALA A 54 -5.30 -6.60 8.67
CA ALA A 54 -6.31 -7.38 8.00
C ALA A 54 -6.63 -6.83 6.60
N LEU A 55 -6.80 -5.51 6.47
CA LEU A 55 -7.11 -4.88 5.18
C LEU A 55 -5.91 -4.90 4.23
N VAL A 56 -4.69 -4.75 4.74
CA VAL A 56 -3.46 -4.95 3.98
C VAL A 56 -3.38 -6.40 3.47
N SER A 57 -3.63 -7.39 4.32
CA SER A 57 -3.58 -8.82 3.93
C SER A 57 -4.72 -9.21 2.97
N LEU A 58 -5.91 -8.63 3.14
CA LEU A 58 -7.04 -8.78 2.24
C LEU A 58 -6.67 -8.30 0.84
N ARG A 59 -6.07 -7.11 0.75
CA ARG A 59 -5.61 -6.51 -0.51
C ARG A 59 -4.44 -7.26 -1.15
N ALA A 60 -3.52 -7.73 -0.33
CA ALA A 60 -2.42 -8.58 -0.74
C ALA A 60 -2.92 -9.91 -1.33
N GLY A 61 -4.11 -10.37 -0.95
CA GLY A 61 -4.68 -11.66 -1.34
C GLY A 61 -4.13 -12.82 -0.52
N ASN A 62 -3.59 -12.55 0.67
CA ASN A 62 -3.01 -13.52 1.60
C ASN A 62 -3.67 -13.50 2.99
N LEU A 63 -4.85 -12.91 3.11
CA LEU A 63 -5.65 -12.91 4.34
C LEU A 63 -5.86 -14.35 4.87
N PRO A 64 -5.56 -14.62 6.16
CA PRO A 64 -5.79 -15.94 6.72
C PRO A 64 -7.29 -16.28 6.73
N PRO A 65 -7.65 -17.57 6.66
CA PRO A 65 -9.04 -17.99 6.79
C PRO A 65 -9.59 -17.62 8.17
N ASN A 66 -10.90 -17.37 8.24
CA ASN A 66 -11.59 -16.91 9.43
C ASN A 66 -11.00 -15.63 10.04
N ALA A 67 -10.52 -14.67 9.23
CA ALA A 67 -10.08 -13.40 9.76
C ALA A 67 -11.27 -12.55 10.24
N ALA A 68 -11.12 -11.89 11.38
CA ALA A 68 -12.06 -10.87 11.83
C ALA A 68 -11.37 -9.66 12.47
N CYS A 69 -12.05 -8.52 12.47
CA CYS A 69 -11.65 -7.30 13.16
C CYS A 69 -12.73 -6.90 14.17
N ILE A 70 -12.32 -6.28 15.28
CA ILE A 70 -13.21 -5.70 16.29
C ILE A 70 -13.10 -4.19 16.20
N THR A 71 -14.23 -3.50 16.07
CA THR A 71 -14.28 -2.04 16.02
C THR A 71 -15.31 -1.47 16.98
N PHE A 72 -15.08 -0.24 17.40
CA PHE A 72 -15.96 0.53 18.26
C PHE A 72 -16.20 1.91 17.67
N ASP A 73 -17.41 2.44 17.78
CA ASP A 73 -17.78 3.76 17.23
C ASP A 73 -18.20 4.75 18.34
N ASP A 74 -18.30 6.03 17.98
CA ASP A 74 -18.67 7.21 18.78
C ASP A 74 -17.56 7.77 19.70
N GLY A 75 -16.98 6.95 20.57
CA GLY A 75 -16.00 7.39 21.58
C GLY A 75 -16.61 7.52 22.97
N TYR A 76 -16.72 6.42 23.74
CA TYR A 76 -17.27 6.47 25.10
C TYR A 76 -16.17 6.40 26.18
N PRO A 77 -16.25 7.20 27.26
CA PRO A 77 -15.28 7.16 28.38
C PRO A 77 -15.15 5.78 29.03
N ASP A 78 -16.27 5.08 29.18
CA ASP A 78 -16.36 3.77 29.85
C ASP A 78 -15.51 2.67 29.18
N TRP A 79 -14.99 2.90 27.98
CA TRP A 79 -14.13 1.94 27.30
C TRP A 79 -12.83 1.66 28.05
N LEU A 80 -12.21 2.67 28.67
CA LEU A 80 -10.93 2.50 29.36
C LEU A 80 -11.05 1.66 30.62
N ASP A 81 -12.13 1.85 31.39
CA ASP A 81 -12.34 1.11 32.64
C ASP A 81 -12.96 -0.27 32.41
N GLY A 82 -13.73 -0.45 31.34
CA GLY A 82 -14.44 -1.69 31.04
C GLY A 82 -13.83 -2.49 29.89
N VAL A 83 -13.97 -1.97 28.67
CA VAL A 83 -13.67 -2.69 27.42
C VAL A 83 -12.18 -3.00 27.27
N VAL A 84 -11.32 -2.03 27.52
CA VAL A 84 -9.86 -2.15 27.33
C VAL A 84 -9.25 -3.25 28.20
N PRO A 85 -9.52 -3.34 29.51
CA PRO A 85 -9.06 -4.44 30.34
C PRO A 85 -9.50 -5.83 29.87
N VAL A 86 -10.71 -5.93 29.28
CA VAL A 86 -11.19 -7.19 28.68
C VAL A 86 -10.40 -7.54 27.43
N LEU A 87 -10.17 -6.57 26.53
CA LEU A 87 -9.40 -6.76 25.30
C LEU A 87 -7.96 -7.18 25.60
N GLU A 88 -7.29 -6.48 26.53
CA GLU A 88 -5.92 -6.78 26.94
C GLU A 88 -5.80 -8.18 27.56
N ARG A 89 -6.70 -8.52 28.50
CA ARG A 89 -6.72 -9.84 29.14
C ARG A 89 -6.92 -10.99 28.13
N LEU A 90 -7.66 -10.73 27.06
CA LEU A 90 -7.91 -11.72 26.00
C LEU A 90 -6.89 -11.66 24.86
N GLY A 91 -5.95 -10.71 24.88
CA GLY A 91 -4.98 -10.51 23.80
C GLY A 91 -5.64 -10.13 22.47
N VAL A 92 -6.72 -9.35 22.51
CA VAL A 92 -7.49 -8.95 21.33
C VAL A 92 -7.19 -7.50 20.97
N HIS A 93 -6.88 -7.26 19.69
CA HIS A 93 -6.78 -5.91 19.14
C HIS A 93 -8.15 -5.38 18.70
N ALA A 94 -8.34 -4.07 18.84
CA ALA A 94 -9.52 -3.36 18.36
C ALA A 94 -9.16 -2.00 17.75
N THR A 95 -10.07 -1.47 16.93
CA THR A 95 -9.98 -0.11 16.39
C THR A 95 -11.15 0.73 16.90
N PHE A 96 -10.83 1.87 17.51
CA PHE A 96 -11.79 2.81 18.07
C PHE A 96 -11.96 4.00 17.12
N PHE A 97 -13.15 4.14 16.56
CA PHE A 97 -13.58 5.26 15.75
C PHE A 97 -14.22 6.31 16.65
N VAL A 98 -13.59 7.47 16.77
CA VAL A 98 -13.98 8.50 17.75
C VAL A 98 -14.49 9.75 17.05
N THR A 99 -15.52 10.36 17.63
CA THR A 99 -16.07 11.65 17.21
C THR A 99 -15.26 12.77 17.87
N SER A 100 -14.52 13.55 17.09
CA SER A 100 -13.46 14.43 17.62
C SER A 100 -13.97 15.69 18.35
N GLY A 101 -15.22 16.09 18.11
CA GLY A 101 -15.86 17.22 18.80
C GLY A 101 -16.01 17.00 20.31
N GLN A 102 -15.96 15.75 20.77
CA GLN A 102 -15.98 15.44 22.21
C GLN A 102 -14.83 16.09 22.98
N TYR A 103 -13.67 16.29 22.35
CA TYR A 103 -12.53 16.97 22.98
C TYR A 103 -12.75 18.46 23.22
N ALA A 104 -13.80 19.04 22.62
CA ALA A 104 -14.29 20.39 22.90
C ALA A 104 -15.44 20.39 23.94
N GLY A 105 -15.70 19.26 24.61
CA GLY A 105 -16.78 19.12 25.59
C GLY A 105 -18.16 18.96 24.97
N LEU A 106 -18.25 18.56 23.69
CA LEU A 106 -19.53 18.33 23.00
C LEU A 106 -19.95 16.86 23.19
N PRO A 107 -20.99 16.56 23.98
CA PRO A 107 -21.46 15.20 24.14
C PRO A 107 -22.19 14.68 22.91
N MET A 108 -22.16 13.36 22.75
CA MET A 108 -22.93 12.66 21.74
C MET A 108 -24.42 12.97 21.88
N TRP A 109 -25.08 13.29 20.76
CA TRP A 109 -26.45 13.78 20.76
C TRP A 109 -27.47 12.75 21.30
N ASN A 110 -27.23 11.45 21.07
CA ASN A 110 -28.05 10.37 21.63
C ASN A 110 -27.89 10.25 23.16
N GLU A 111 -26.70 10.52 23.69
CA GLU A 111 -26.46 10.54 25.14
C GLU A 111 -27.12 11.75 25.80
N ARG A 112 -27.17 12.91 25.13
CA ARG A 112 -27.96 14.07 25.60
C ARG A 112 -29.44 13.70 25.78
N ILE A 113 -30.03 13.00 24.81
CA ILE A 113 -31.42 12.50 24.91
C ILE A 113 -31.56 11.56 26.10
N LEU A 114 -30.70 10.55 26.19
CA LEU A 114 -30.74 9.55 27.25
C LEU A 114 -30.68 10.22 28.63
N HIS A 115 -29.69 11.07 28.86
CA HIS A 115 -29.49 11.71 30.16
C HIS A 115 -30.60 12.72 30.50
N ALA A 116 -31.04 13.55 29.55
CA ALA A 116 -32.14 14.48 29.79
C ALA A 116 -33.44 13.75 30.14
N VAL A 117 -33.79 12.69 29.42
CA VAL A 117 -35.01 11.90 29.69
C VAL A 117 -34.86 11.06 30.97
N ALA A 118 -33.69 10.46 31.20
CA ALA A 118 -33.44 9.62 32.38
C ALA A 118 -33.38 10.43 33.67
N GLN A 119 -32.99 11.70 33.62
CA GLN A 119 -32.86 12.57 34.79
C GLN A 119 -33.98 13.60 34.92
N ALA A 120 -34.95 13.61 33.98
CA ALA A 120 -36.14 14.45 34.08
C ALA A 120 -36.82 14.27 35.44
N PRO A 121 -37.10 15.36 36.19
CA PRO A 121 -37.80 15.30 37.47
C PRO A 121 -39.14 14.57 37.37
N VAL A 122 -39.54 13.89 38.45
CA VAL A 122 -40.90 13.30 38.55
C VAL A 122 -41.94 14.43 38.47
N GLY A 123 -42.96 14.24 37.62
CA GLY A 123 -43.98 15.26 37.36
C GLY A 123 -43.57 16.30 36.31
N THR A 124 -42.48 16.07 35.56
CA THR A 124 -42.13 16.90 34.38
C THR A 124 -43.29 16.82 33.37
N PRO A 125 -43.91 17.95 32.98
CA PRO A 125 -45.01 17.95 32.01
C PRO A 125 -44.61 17.33 30.68
N ALA A 126 -45.59 16.81 29.93
CA ALA A 126 -45.31 16.32 28.58
C ALA A 126 -44.76 17.45 27.70
N LEU A 127 -43.67 17.18 26.99
CA LEU A 127 -43.08 18.13 26.04
C LEU A 127 -43.78 18.00 24.69
N GLU A 128 -44.49 19.04 24.29
CA GLU A 128 -44.95 19.24 22.92
C GLU A 128 -43.84 19.92 22.11
N TRP A 129 -43.68 19.54 20.84
CA TRP A 129 -42.56 19.97 20.02
C TRP A 129 -42.96 21.05 19.01
N PRO A 130 -42.60 22.33 19.24
CA PRO A 130 -43.02 23.40 18.33
C PRO A 130 -42.34 23.29 16.97
N GLY A 131 -43.14 23.31 15.92
CA GLY A 131 -42.68 23.35 14.53
C GLY A 131 -42.31 21.99 13.93
N VAL A 132 -42.51 20.88 14.65
CA VAL A 132 -42.28 19.53 14.13
C VAL A 132 -43.42 18.57 14.48
N ASP A 133 -43.73 17.67 13.56
CA ASP A 133 -44.78 16.65 13.75
C ASP A 133 -44.22 15.46 14.55
N LEU A 134 -44.13 15.64 15.87
CA LEU A 134 -43.67 14.63 16.80
C LEU A 134 -44.63 14.51 17.98
N LEU A 135 -45.03 13.28 18.29
CA LEU A 135 -45.87 12.99 19.45
C LEU A 135 -45.26 13.57 20.75
N PRO A 136 -46.08 13.99 21.74
CA PRO A 136 -45.56 14.54 22.99
C PRO A 136 -44.63 13.57 23.72
N SER A 137 -43.56 14.10 24.30
CA SER A 137 -42.58 13.32 25.09
C SER A 137 -42.98 13.28 26.54
N LYS A 138 -43.00 12.07 27.11
CA LYS A 138 -43.44 11.81 28.48
C LYS A 138 -42.31 11.23 29.31
N PHE A 139 -42.35 11.52 30.61
CA PHE A 139 -41.24 11.29 31.53
C PHE A 139 -41.65 10.60 32.84
N ASP A 140 -42.93 10.28 33.04
CA ASP A 140 -43.41 9.81 34.35
C ASP A 140 -43.06 8.34 34.60
N GLU A 141 -43.33 7.47 33.63
CA GLU A 141 -43.12 6.02 33.77
C GLU A 141 -41.84 5.53 33.04
N PRO A 142 -41.15 4.48 33.53
CA PRO A 142 -39.97 3.93 32.87
C PRO A 142 -40.19 3.53 31.40
N ILE A 143 -41.37 2.94 31.10
CA ILE A 143 -41.73 2.56 29.73
C ILE A 143 -41.97 3.78 28.83
N GLU A 144 -42.49 4.87 29.39
CA GLU A 144 -42.69 6.13 28.67
C GLU A 144 -41.34 6.79 28.39
N ARG A 145 -40.41 6.80 29.36
CA ARG A 145 -39.03 7.26 29.14
C ARG A 145 -38.33 6.47 28.04
N GLN A 146 -38.42 5.13 28.07
CA GLN A 146 -37.87 4.26 27.02
C GLN A 146 -38.43 4.59 25.63
N ASN A 147 -39.75 4.75 25.53
CA ASN A 147 -40.41 5.08 24.26
C ASN A 147 -40.04 6.49 23.78
N THR A 148 -39.94 7.45 24.70
CA THR A 148 -39.47 8.82 24.43
C THR A 148 -38.05 8.80 23.87
N ILE A 149 -37.10 8.11 24.53
CA ILE A 149 -35.70 8.00 24.06
C ILE A 149 -35.65 7.41 22.66
N ARG A 150 -36.31 6.26 22.44
CA ARG A 150 -36.31 5.59 21.13
C ARG A 150 -36.87 6.49 20.03
N ARG A 151 -38.02 7.13 20.28
CA ARG A 151 -38.68 7.99 19.31
C ARG A 151 -37.84 9.23 18.98
N LEU A 152 -37.22 9.84 20.00
CA LEU A 152 -36.33 10.97 19.81
C LEU A 152 -35.06 10.58 19.06
N ASP A 153 -34.46 9.43 19.37
CA ASP A 153 -33.30 8.91 18.62
C ASP A 153 -33.63 8.76 17.13
N ASP A 154 -34.72 8.05 16.82
CA ASP A 154 -35.15 7.80 15.44
C ASP A 154 -35.48 9.09 14.68
N PHE A 155 -36.12 10.05 15.34
CA PHE A 155 -36.51 11.33 14.74
C PHE A 155 -35.31 12.27 14.54
N LEU A 156 -34.52 12.49 15.60
CA LEU A 156 -33.42 13.45 15.60
C LEU A 156 -32.27 13.00 14.72
N LYS A 157 -32.02 11.68 14.61
CA LYS A 157 -30.96 11.10 13.77
C LYS A 157 -30.89 11.73 12.37
N TYR A 158 -32.05 11.97 11.73
CA TYR A 158 -32.15 12.47 10.35
C TYR A 158 -32.48 13.97 10.21
N GLN A 159 -32.50 14.73 11.31
CA GLN A 159 -32.65 16.18 11.25
C GLN A 159 -31.37 16.87 10.80
N GLU A 160 -31.53 18.01 10.13
CA GLU A 160 -30.44 18.92 9.81
C GLU A 160 -29.70 19.34 11.09
N PRO A 161 -28.36 19.52 11.07
CA PRO A 161 -27.57 19.76 12.29
C PRO A 161 -28.08 20.91 13.16
N ALA A 162 -28.47 22.04 12.56
CA ALA A 162 -28.98 23.20 13.29
C ALA A 162 -30.33 22.92 13.97
N GLU A 163 -31.22 22.19 13.30
CA GLU A 163 -32.53 21.84 13.83
C GLU A 163 -32.41 20.78 14.94
N LYS A 164 -31.50 19.82 14.77
CA LYS A 164 -31.14 18.86 15.82
C LYS A 164 -30.68 19.56 17.09
N GLU A 165 -29.77 20.53 16.98
CA GLU A 165 -29.27 21.29 18.14
C GLU A 165 -30.38 22.11 18.82
N ARG A 166 -31.25 22.74 18.04
CA ARG A 166 -32.42 23.47 18.56
C ARG A 166 -33.33 22.57 19.39
N LEU A 167 -33.64 21.38 18.87
CA LEU A 167 -34.53 20.43 19.54
C LEU A 167 -33.90 19.79 20.79
N LEU A 168 -32.59 19.49 20.75
CA LEU A 168 -31.87 19.01 21.94
C LEU A 168 -31.85 20.07 23.04
N THR A 169 -31.60 21.33 22.68
CA THR A 169 -31.61 22.45 23.64
C THR A 169 -33.00 22.62 24.27
N ALA A 170 -34.07 22.53 23.48
CA ALA A 170 -35.44 22.58 23.99
C ALA A 170 -35.76 21.43 24.96
N LEU A 171 -35.25 20.21 24.71
CA LEU A 171 -35.39 19.08 25.64
C LEU A 171 -34.65 19.34 26.95
N GLU A 172 -33.42 19.84 26.86
CA GLU A 172 -32.56 20.16 28.00
C GLU A 172 -33.18 21.24 28.87
N GLU A 173 -33.66 22.33 28.27
CA GLU A 173 -34.39 23.41 28.95
C GLU A 173 -35.68 22.90 29.62
N HIS A 174 -36.47 22.07 28.90
CA HIS A 174 -37.72 21.54 29.43
C HIS A 174 -37.53 20.57 30.59
N THR A 175 -36.47 19.76 30.56
CA THR A 175 -36.14 18.80 31.62
C THR A 175 -35.30 19.41 32.75
N GLY A 176 -34.79 20.63 32.57
CA GLY A 176 -33.84 21.27 33.47
C GLY A 176 -32.47 20.57 33.51
N PHE A 177 -32.15 19.79 32.49
CA PHE A 177 -30.90 19.02 32.41
C PHE A 177 -29.78 19.82 31.73
N GLU A 178 -28.60 19.83 32.33
CA GLU A 178 -27.42 20.49 31.78
C GLU A 178 -26.56 19.51 30.99
N ARG A 179 -26.37 19.76 29.68
CA ARG A 179 -25.59 18.88 28.80
C ARG A 179 -24.15 18.63 29.24
N THR A 180 -23.54 19.54 30.00
CA THR A 180 -22.18 19.40 30.54
C THR A 180 -22.05 18.25 31.55
N ARG A 181 -23.17 17.69 32.02
CA ARG A 181 -23.22 16.51 32.88
C ARG A 181 -23.16 15.20 32.10
N VAL A 182 -23.25 15.23 30.78
CA VAL A 182 -23.09 14.04 29.94
C VAL A 182 -21.59 13.75 29.83
N PRO A 183 -21.14 12.53 30.19
CA PRO A 183 -19.73 12.15 30.03
C PRO A 183 -19.28 12.24 28.57
N VAL A 184 -18.08 12.77 28.37
CA VAL A 184 -17.42 12.86 27.06
C VAL A 184 -16.04 12.23 27.14
N MET A 185 -15.59 11.61 26.06
CA MET A 185 -14.21 11.15 25.98
C MET A 185 -13.27 12.35 25.91
N ASP A 186 -12.28 12.38 26.80
CA ASP A 186 -11.32 13.48 26.83
C ASP A 186 -10.03 13.18 26.03
N VAL A 187 -9.14 14.18 25.97
CA VAL A 187 -7.87 14.09 25.24
C VAL A 187 -6.90 13.08 25.88
N ALA A 188 -6.94 12.93 27.22
CA ALA A 188 -6.12 11.98 27.94
C ALA A 188 -6.57 10.55 27.62
N ASP A 189 -7.87 10.30 27.56
CA ASP A 189 -8.46 9.01 27.23
C ASP A 189 -8.01 8.53 25.83
N LEU A 190 -8.09 9.41 24.83
CA LEU A 190 -7.67 9.10 23.46
C LEU A 190 -6.16 8.77 23.39
N ARG A 191 -5.33 9.55 24.09
CA ARG A 191 -3.88 9.31 24.16
C ARG A 191 -3.57 7.99 24.84
N GLU A 192 -4.31 7.66 25.90
CA GLU A 192 -4.15 6.41 26.63
C GLU A 192 -4.49 5.21 25.72
N LEU A 193 -5.64 5.24 25.04
CA LEU A 193 -6.03 4.21 24.06
C LEU A 193 -4.94 3.98 23.00
N HIS A 194 -4.42 5.07 22.43
CA HIS A 194 -3.37 4.99 21.43
C HIS A 194 -2.05 4.45 22.02
N SER A 195 -1.65 4.89 23.22
CA SER A 195 -0.42 4.45 23.89
C SER A 195 -0.41 2.96 24.24
N ARG A 196 -1.60 2.39 24.48
CA ARG A 196 -1.82 0.95 24.70
C ARG A 196 -1.80 0.12 23.40
N GLY A 197 -1.62 0.77 22.25
CA GLY A 197 -1.43 0.11 20.96
C GLY A 197 -2.73 -0.20 20.21
N PHE A 198 -3.89 0.31 20.66
CA PHE A 198 -5.15 0.17 19.92
C PHE A 198 -5.19 1.06 18.68
N GLY A 199 -5.92 0.62 17.66
CA GLY A 199 -6.09 1.42 16.44
C GLY A 199 -7.05 2.58 16.70
N ILE A 200 -6.74 3.76 16.13
CA ILE A 200 -7.60 4.95 16.24
C ILE A 200 -8.07 5.35 14.84
N GLY A 201 -9.38 5.56 14.70
CA GLY A 201 -10.03 6.00 13.47
C GLY A 201 -10.92 7.22 13.69
N GLY A 202 -11.27 7.93 12.62
CA GLY A 202 -12.19 9.07 12.67
C GLY A 202 -13.65 8.65 12.56
N HIS A 203 -14.53 9.28 13.33
CA HIS A 203 -15.99 9.13 13.26
C HIS A 203 -16.71 10.48 13.15
N SER A 204 -16.24 11.32 12.23
CA SER A 204 -16.62 12.73 12.03
C SER A 204 -16.37 13.65 13.24
N VAL A 205 -16.65 14.95 13.13
CA VAL A 205 -16.42 15.92 14.20
C VAL A 205 -17.60 15.92 15.17
N THR A 206 -18.84 15.98 14.70
CA THR A 206 -20.03 16.04 15.56
C THR A 206 -21.06 14.92 15.31
N HIS A 207 -20.67 13.86 14.61
CA HIS A 207 -21.54 12.73 14.28
C HIS A 207 -22.85 13.11 13.52
N PRO A 208 -22.82 13.96 12.47
CA PRO A 208 -23.99 14.19 11.64
C PRO A 208 -24.18 13.03 10.64
N ILE A 209 -25.41 12.86 10.16
CA ILE A 209 -25.65 12.04 8.97
C ILE A 209 -25.16 12.83 7.77
N LEU A 210 -24.13 12.33 7.08
CA LEU A 210 -23.43 13.09 6.04
C LEU A 210 -24.35 13.49 4.87
N SER A 211 -25.33 12.65 4.51
CA SER A 211 -26.33 12.98 3.49
C SER A 211 -27.29 14.12 3.88
N ARG A 212 -27.24 14.59 5.13
CA ARG A 212 -27.96 15.76 5.68
C ARG A 212 -27.04 16.96 5.90
N CYS A 213 -25.84 16.92 5.33
CA CYS A 213 -24.90 18.02 5.38
C CYS A 213 -24.78 18.66 4.00
N THR A 214 -24.46 19.96 3.96
CA THR A 214 -23.95 20.55 2.73
C THR A 214 -22.57 19.96 2.39
N PRO A 215 -22.12 19.99 1.12
CA PRO A 215 -20.83 19.41 0.73
C PRO A 215 -19.62 19.96 1.52
N ASN A 216 -19.64 21.25 1.87
CA ASN A 216 -18.57 21.85 2.66
C ASN A 216 -18.59 21.33 4.11
N GLN A 217 -19.76 21.32 4.75
CA GLN A 217 -19.93 20.77 6.09
C GLN A 217 -19.51 19.30 6.15
N ALA A 218 -19.96 18.48 5.20
CA ALA A 218 -19.60 17.06 5.15
C ALA A 218 -18.08 16.86 5.03
N TYR A 219 -17.39 17.68 4.24
CA TYR A 219 -15.94 17.61 4.12
C TYR A 219 -15.23 18.06 5.40
N GLU A 220 -15.68 19.14 6.04
CA GLU A 220 -15.15 19.61 7.33
C GLU A 220 -15.32 18.57 8.43
N GLU A 221 -16.49 17.91 8.48
CA GLU A 221 -16.77 16.80 9.40
C GLU A 221 -15.79 15.62 9.20
N ILE A 222 -15.47 15.29 7.95
CA ILE A 222 -14.59 14.15 7.63
C ILE A 222 -13.12 14.51 7.88
N ALA A 223 -12.65 15.62 7.29
CA ALA A 223 -11.26 16.05 7.31
C ALA A 223 -10.86 16.61 8.68
N GLY A 224 -11.70 17.43 9.29
CA GLY A 224 -11.45 18.02 10.61
C GLY A 224 -11.30 16.96 11.70
N ALA A 225 -12.07 15.87 11.63
CA ALA A 225 -11.92 14.76 12.57
C ALA A 225 -10.53 14.13 12.48
N ARG A 226 -10.03 13.93 11.26
CA ARG A 226 -8.69 13.38 11.03
C ARG A 226 -7.62 14.29 11.62
N GLU A 227 -7.65 15.56 11.25
CA GLU A 227 -6.66 16.56 11.64
C GLU A 227 -6.60 16.71 13.17
N GLN A 228 -7.76 16.80 13.83
CA GLN A 228 -7.83 16.91 15.28
C GLN A 228 -7.25 15.68 15.98
N ILE A 229 -7.64 14.47 15.56
CA ILE A 229 -7.15 13.23 16.16
C ILE A 229 -5.63 13.07 15.93
N GLU A 230 -5.15 13.28 14.71
CA GLU A 230 -3.71 13.19 14.38
C GLU A 230 -2.88 14.18 15.22
N SER A 231 -3.41 15.39 15.47
CA SER A 231 -2.75 16.38 16.33
C SER A 231 -2.64 15.94 17.80
N ILE A 232 -3.62 15.18 18.30
CA ILE A 232 -3.68 14.72 19.69
C ILE A 232 -2.72 13.54 19.92
N ILE A 233 -2.77 12.53 19.03
CA ILE A 233 -2.01 11.27 19.19
C ILE A 233 -0.60 11.35 18.57
N ARG A 234 -0.31 12.40 17.78
CA ARG A 234 0.93 12.56 17.00
C ARG A 234 1.25 11.33 16.14
N GLY A 235 0.21 10.77 15.53
CA GLY A 235 0.23 9.53 14.75
C GLY A 235 -0.73 9.63 13.56
N LYS A 236 -0.63 8.69 12.63
CA LYS A 236 -1.46 8.68 11.41
C LYS A 236 -2.82 8.04 11.68
N VAL A 237 -3.89 8.67 11.22
CA VAL A 237 -5.25 8.12 11.23
C VAL A 237 -5.59 7.64 9.83
N THR A 238 -5.70 6.31 9.67
CA THR A 238 -5.82 5.65 8.36
C THR A 238 -7.25 5.23 8.01
N ALA A 239 -8.13 5.12 9.01
CA ALA A 239 -9.48 4.58 8.84
C ALA A 239 -10.56 5.56 9.30
N PHE A 240 -11.71 5.52 8.63
CA PHE A 240 -12.90 6.29 8.94
C PHE A 240 -14.12 5.36 9.12
N ALA A 241 -15.03 5.66 10.05
CA ALA A 241 -16.34 5.03 10.10
C ALA A 241 -17.40 6.06 9.71
N TYR A 242 -18.28 5.71 8.77
CA TYR A 242 -19.38 6.60 8.39
C TYR A 242 -20.42 6.67 9.54
N PRO A 243 -20.81 7.86 10.03
CA PRO A 243 -21.86 8.01 11.04
C PRO A 243 -23.15 7.30 10.62
N ASN A 244 -23.65 6.39 11.46
CA ASN A 244 -24.71 5.42 11.20
C ASN A 244 -24.46 4.45 10.01
N GLY A 245 -23.83 4.90 8.93
CA GLY A 245 -23.09 4.08 7.98
C GLY A 245 -23.91 3.26 6.97
N ALA A 246 -25.20 3.55 6.76
CA ALA A 246 -26.01 2.90 5.73
C ALA A 246 -25.79 3.55 4.35
N PRO A 247 -25.21 2.83 3.36
CA PRO A 247 -24.95 3.40 2.04
C PRO A 247 -26.23 3.80 1.29
N GLY A 248 -26.21 4.96 0.63
CA GLY A 248 -27.33 5.52 -0.13
C GLY A 248 -28.41 6.18 0.74
N LYS A 249 -28.36 5.98 2.07
CA LYS A 249 -29.24 6.63 3.05
C LYS A 249 -28.48 7.67 3.86
N ASP A 250 -27.36 7.27 4.47
CA ASP A 250 -26.60 8.11 5.41
C ASP A 250 -25.39 8.77 4.75
N PHE A 251 -24.89 8.18 3.66
CA PHE A 251 -23.83 8.74 2.82
C PHE A 251 -24.00 8.29 1.36
N GLY A 252 -23.59 9.14 0.42
CA GLY A 252 -23.56 8.88 -1.03
C GLY A 252 -22.13 8.83 -1.62
N PRO A 253 -22.00 8.61 -2.94
CA PRO A 253 -20.70 8.52 -3.64
C PRO A 253 -19.78 9.74 -3.43
N GLU A 254 -20.35 10.93 -3.32
CA GLU A 254 -19.63 12.18 -3.05
C GLU A 254 -18.87 12.14 -1.71
N HIS A 255 -19.42 11.49 -0.69
CA HIS A 255 -18.80 11.35 0.62
C HIS A 255 -17.64 10.35 0.59
N ILE A 256 -17.71 9.34 -0.27
CA ILE A 256 -16.59 8.42 -0.51
C ILE A 256 -15.40 9.20 -1.09
N GLU A 257 -15.68 10.13 -2.01
CA GLU A 257 -14.65 11.04 -2.53
C GLU A 257 -14.08 11.96 -1.46
N MET A 258 -14.93 12.54 -0.60
CA MET A 258 -14.48 13.38 0.50
C MET A 258 -13.58 12.63 1.48
N VAL A 259 -13.93 11.41 1.87
CA VAL A 259 -13.08 10.53 2.71
C VAL A 259 -11.73 10.26 2.06
N ARG A 260 -11.72 9.99 0.75
CA ARG A 260 -10.48 9.78 -0.01
C ARG A 260 -9.61 11.04 -0.04
N ARG A 261 -10.22 12.19 -0.36
CA ARG A 261 -9.55 13.50 -0.41
C ARG A 261 -9.01 13.93 0.95
N ALA A 262 -9.72 13.60 2.02
CA ALA A 262 -9.29 13.81 3.40
C ALA A 262 -8.11 12.90 3.80
N GLY A 263 -7.70 11.94 2.96
CA GLY A 263 -6.50 11.12 3.14
C GLY A 263 -6.70 9.84 3.95
N TYR A 264 -7.94 9.43 4.23
CA TYR A 264 -8.20 8.12 4.80
C TYR A 264 -7.93 7.01 3.76
N ARG A 265 -7.36 5.90 4.21
CA ARG A 265 -7.10 4.71 3.39
C ARG A 265 -8.28 3.75 3.36
N TYR A 266 -9.00 3.67 4.47
CA TYR A 266 -10.10 2.74 4.67
C TYR A 266 -11.33 3.47 5.22
N ALA A 267 -12.51 3.00 4.84
CA ALA A 267 -13.74 3.45 5.48
C ALA A 267 -14.76 2.34 5.67
N LEU A 268 -15.47 2.39 6.79
CA LEU A 268 -16.31 1.31 7.29
C LEU A 268 -17.77 1.74 7.35
N THR A 269 -18.65 0.84 6.92
CA THR A 269 -20.10 1.00 6.84
C THR A 269 -20.78 0.17 7.94
N THR A 270 -22.11 0.26 8.09
CA THR A 270 -22.90 -0.67 8.92
C THR A 270 -23.67 -1.69 8.08
N LEU A 271 -23.31 -1.80 6.80
CA LEU A 271 -23.90 -2.75 5.88
C LEU A 271 -23.41 -4.16 6.22
N ARG A 272 -24.35 -5.08 6.48
CA ARG A 272 -24.04 -6.49 6.77
C ARG A 272 -23.35 -7.14 5.57
N GLY A 273 -22.37 -8.00 5.87
CA GLY A 273 -21.58 -8.75 4.89
C GLY A 273 -20.14 -8.93 5.34
N VAL A 274 -19.31 -9.38 4.41
CA VAL A 274 -17.88 -9.62 4.58
C VAL A 274 -17.10 -8.94 3.47
N ALA A 275 -15.93 -8.41 3.78
CA ALA A 275 -15.06 -7.83 2.76
C ALA A 275 -14.26 -8.93 2.06
N SER A 276 -14.18 -8.86 0.73
CA SER A 276 -13.30 -9.67 -0.11
C SER A 276 -12.35 -8.76 -0.90
N ALA A 277 -11.43 -9.35 -1.68
CA ALA A 277 -10.43 -8.57 -2.43
C ALA A 277 -11.01 -7.59 -3.47
N ASP A 278 -12.29 -7.75 -3.83
CA ASP A 278 -13.06 -6.88 -4.72
C ASP A 278 -13.94 -5.86 -3.98
N THR A 279 -14.01 -5.91 -2.65
CA THR A 279 -14.70 -4.92 -1.84
C THR A 279 -13.92 -3.61 -1.85
N SER A 280 -14.61 -2.50 -2.11
CA SER A 280 -14.02 -1.16 -1.94
C SER A 280 -13.51 -0.97 -0.51
N LEU A 281 -12.25 -0.53 -0.41
CA LEU A 281 -11.60 -0.24 0.86
C LEU A 281 -12.26 0.92 1.61
N LEU A 282 -13.02 1.76 0.91
CA LEU A 282 -13.76 2.87 1.49
C LEU A 282 -15.21 2.50 1.84
N GLN A 283 -15.57 1.21 1.80
CA GLN A 283 -16.92 0.75 2.09
C GLN A 283 -16.90 -0.65 2.72
N ILE A 284 -16.01 -0.87 3.69
CA ILE A 284 -15.88 -2.15 4.38
C ILE A 284 -17.17 -2.47 5.16
N PRO A 285 -17.84 -3.61 4.91
CA PRO A 285 -19.04 -4.00 5.63
C PRO A 285 -18.75 -4.36 7.08
N ARG A 286 -19.68 -4.03 7.97
CA ARG A 286 -19.63 -4.40 9.39
C ARG A 286 -20.97 -4.92 9.85
N PHE A 287 -20.95 -5.77 10.88
CA PHE A 287 -22.18 -6.16 11.55
C PHE A 287 -21.93 -6.51 13.02
N THR A 288 -22.97 -6.43 13.83
CA THR A 288 -22.95 -6.88 15.23
C THR A 288 -23.74 -8.19 15.38
N PRO A 289 -23.18 -9.25 15.99
CA PRO A 289 -23.92 -10.44 16.32
C PRO A 289 -24.74 -10.21 17.60
N TRP A 290 -26.07 -10.35 17.50
CA TRP A 290 -27.00 -10.17 18.62
C TRP A 290 -27.49 -11.54 19.10
N GLY A 291 -26.86 -12.12 20.12
CA GLY A 291 -27.37 -13.37 20.69
C GLY A 291 -26.43 -14.05 21.71
N PRO A 292 -26.90 -14.31 22.94
CA PRO A 292 -26.09 -14.92 24.01
C PRO A 292 -25.84 -16.43 23.82
N THR A 293 -26.55 -17.10 22.90
CA THR A 293 -26.36 -18.54 22.64
C THR A 293 -25.44 -18.80 21.45
N ALA A 294 -24.50 -19.73 21.63
CA ALA A 294 -23.53 -20.10 20.61
C ALA A 294 -24.18 -20.54 19.27
N GLY A 295 -25.36 -21.16 19.31
CA GLY A 295 -26.12 -21.57 18.12
C GLY A 295 -26.67 -20.41 17.30
N ARG A 296 -27.24 -19.39 17.97
CA ARG A 296 -27.79 -18.20 17.29
C ARG A 296 -26.66 -17.37 16.66
N MET A 297 -25.55 -17.24 17.37
CA MET A 297 -24.36 -16.55 16.89
C MET A 297 -23.75 -17.25 15.65
N ASN A 298 -23.70 -18.59 15.64
CA ASN A 298 -23.26 -19.37 14.47
C ASN A 298 -24.10 -19.06 13.22
N LEU A 299 -25.43 -19.03 13.38
CA LEU A 299 -26.34 -18.75 12.27
C LEU A 299 -26.14 -17.32 11.74
N GLN A 300 -25.89 -16.35 12.63
CA GLN A 300 -25.61 -14.96 12.25
C GLN A 300 -24.31 -14.84 11.46
N PHE A 301 -23.22 -15.46 11.92
CA PHE A 301 -21.95 -15.47 11.16
C PHE A 301 -22.10 -16.13 9.80
N MET A 302 -22.78 -17.27 9.73
CA MET A 302 -23.04 -17.94 8.44
C MET A 302 -23.84 -17.05 7.50
N ARG A 303 -24.92 -16.42 7.99
CA ARG A 303 -25.73 -15.49 7.20
C ARG A 303 -24.90 -14.31 6.72
N ASN A 304 -24.03 -13.76 7.56
CA ASN A 304 -23.13 -12.67 7.20
C ASN A 304 -22.16 -13.07 6.07
N MET A 305 -21.57 -14.28 6.14
CA MET A 305 -20.65 -14.78 5.10
C MET A 305 -21.29 -15.07 3.73
N MET A 306 -22.60 -15.31 3.72
CA MET A 306 -23.38 -15.58 2.50
C MET A 306 -23.98 -14.30 1.90
N GLN A 307 -24.10 -13.23 2.69
CA GLN A 307 -24.68 -11.98 2.24
C GLN A 307 -23.70 -11.22 1.34
N ARG A 308 -24.17 -10.82 0.14
CA ARG A 308 -23.46 -9.85 -0.69
C ARG A 308 -23.92 -8.45 -0.32
N SER A 309 -22.94 -7.58 -0.16
CA SER A 309 -23.10 -6.19 0.21
C SER A 309 -23.26 -5.32 -1.05
N PRO A 310 -24.43 -4.72 -1.34
CA PRO A 310 -24.57 -3.79 -2.45
C PRO A 310 -23.79 -2.51 -2.12
N MET A 311 -22.62 -2.38 -2.71
CA MET A 311 -21.76 -1.21 -2.53
C MET A 311 -22.24 -0.07 -3.43
N LEU A 312 -22.09 1.17 -2.98
CA LEU A 312 -22.28 2.31 -3.86
C LEU A 312 -21.21 2.29 -4.94
N ALA A 313 -21.61 2.65 -6.15
CA ALA A 313 -20.65 2.95 -7.21
C ALA A 313 -19.80 4.14 -6.76
N GLU A 314 -18.49 3.94 -6.68
CA GLU A 314 -17.58 5.06 -6.62
C GLU A 314 -17.66 5.80 -7.94
N SER A 315 -17.55 7.13 -7.89
CA SER A 315 -17.51 7.99 -9.07
C SER A 315 -16.42 7.51 -10.04
N ALA A 316 -16.81 6.66 -11.01
CA ALA A 316 -16.01 6.34 -12.18
C ALA A 316 -16.19 7.51 -13.14
N ALA A 317 -15.68 8.68 -12.77
CA ALA A 317 -15.78 9.88 -13.57
C ALA A 317 -14.97 9.72 -14.86
N ASN A 318 -15.55 9.09 -15.89
CA ASN A 318 -15.04 9.03 -17.27
C ASN A 318 -13.52 8.75 -17.39
N GLU A 319 -12.96 8.02 -16.42
CA GLU A 319 -11.52 7.97 -16.20
C GLU A 319 -10.94 6.89 -17.10
N LYS A 320 -9.91 7.26 -17.88
CA LYS A 320 -9.23 6.31 -18.75
C LYS A 320 -8.63 5.22 -17.87
N ARG A 321 -8.84 3.95 -18.23
CA ARG A 321 -8.35 2.83 -17.41
C ARG A 321 -7.44 1.91 -18.20
N ALA A 322 -6.29 1.58 -17.60
CA ALA A 322 -5.37 0.56 -18.11
C ALA A 322 -5.55 -0.75 -17.33
N LEU A 323 -5.53 -1.89 -18.01
CA LEU A 323 -5.39 -3.21 -17.41
C LEU A 323 -3.91 -3.64 -17.48
N MET A 324 -3.22 -3.56 -16.35
CA MET A 324 -1.82 -3.94 -16.22
C MET A 324 -1.70 -5.43 -15.91
N VAL A 325 -0.98 -6.19 -16.72
CA VAL A 325 -0.62 -7.59 -16.50
C VAL A 325 0.80 -7.64 -15.95
N ALA A 326 0.93 -7.88 -14.65
CA ALA A 326 2.21 -7.85 -13.96
C ALA A 326 2.33 -9.01 -12.98
N PHE A 327 3.22 -9.95 -13.28
CA PHE A 327 3.56 -11.02 -12.34
C PHE A 327 4.23 -10.44 -11.09
N HIS A 328 5.13 -9.47 -11.30
CA HIS A 328 5.82 -8.77 -10.22
C HIS A 328 5.02 -7.59 -9.69
N PHE A 329 4.24 -7.86 -8.64
CA PHE A 329 3.40 -6.88 -7.95
C PHE A 329 3.25 -7.27 -6.47
N PRO A 330 3.10 -6.31 -5.52
CA PRO A 330 2.94 -6.65 -4.11
C PRO A 330 1.81 -7.67 -3.92
N PRO A 331 1.89 -8.62 -2.97
CA PRO A 331 2.87 -8.70 -1.87
C PRO A 331 4.15 -9.46 -2.23
N GLN A 332 4.48 -9.71 -3.51
CA GLN A 332 5.76 -10.32 -3.82
C GLN A 332 6.91 -9.49 -3.23
N ALA A 333 7.95 -10.17 -2.72
CA ALA A 333 9.23 -9.56 -2.37
C ALA A 333 10.38 -10.15 -3.20
N GLY A 334 11.55 -9.51 -3.16
CA GLY A 334 12.78 -10.02 -3.77
C GLY A 334 13.04 -9.60 -5.24
N SER A 335 12.15 -8.81 -5.87
CA SER A 335 12.41 -8.24 -7.19
C SER A 335 12.33 -6.72 -7.18
N SER A 336 13.43 -6.04 -7.55
CA SER A 336 13.46 -4.58 -7.73
C SER A 336 12.49 -4.09 -8.80
N GLY A 337 12.04 -4.96 -9.70
CA GLY A 337 11.05 -4.64 -10.71
C GLY A 337 9.67 -4.27 -10.17
N ILE A 338 9.37 -4.67 -8.93
CA ILE A 338 8.10 -4.35 -8.26
C ILE A 338 7.97 -2.85 -8.03
N LEU A 339 9.08 -2.15 -7.74
CA LEU A 339 9.05 -0.70 -7.52
C LEU A 339 8.66 0.07 -8.78
N ARG A 340 9.09 -0.40 -9.97
CA ARG A 340 8.69 0.21 -11.25
C ARG A 340 7.19 0.07 -11.47
N THR A 341 6.65 -1.14 -11.33
CA THR A 341 5.24 -1.42 -11.58
C THR A 341 4.34 -0.72 -10.57
N LEU A 342 4.70 -0.79 -9.29
CA LEU A 342 3.96 -0.13 -8.21
C LEU A 342 3.95 1.40 -8.36
N ASN A 343 5.10 2.02 -8.65
CA ASN A 343 5.16 3.48 -8.77
C ASN A 343 4.44 4.01 -10.01
N PHE A 344 4.46 3.28 -11.14
CA PHE A 344 3.58 3.65 -12.25
C PHE A 344 2.11 3.61 -11.85
N VAL A 345 1.66 2.54 -11.18
CA VAL A 345 0.28 2.44 -10.67
C VAL A 345 -0.04 3.57 -9.69
N LYS A 346 0.92 3.96 -8.84
CA LYS A 346 0.82 5.05 -7.86
C LYS A 346 0.62 6.41 -8.52
N TYR A 347 1.38 6.73 -9.57
CA TYR A 347 1.41 8.05 -10.19
C TYR A 347 0.51 8.22 -11.42
N LEU A 348 0.05 7.13 -12.06
CA LEU A 348 -0.83 7.18 -13.23
C LEU A 348 -2.13 7.99 -13.02
N PRO A 349 -2.77 7.97 -11.83
CA PRO A 349 -3.96 8.79 -11.57
C PRO A 349 -3.71 10.29 -11.79
N GLN A 350 -2.50 10.78 -11.51
CA GLN A 350 -2.11 12.19 -11.77
C GLN A 350 -2.08 12.51 -13.27
N GLN A 351 -2.01 11.50 -14.13
CA GLN A 351 -2.05 11.60 -15.58
C GLN A 351 -3.45 11.31 -16.15
N GLY A 352 -4.48 11.22 -15.30
CA GLY A 352 -5.87 10.92 -15.69
C GLY A 352 -6.09 9.45 -16.07
N TRP A 353 -5.23 8.54 -15.60
CA TRP A 353 -5.33 7.11 -15.84
C TRP A 353 -5.52 6.32 -14.52
N ALA A 354 -6.64 5.62 -14.41
CA ALA A 354 -6.82 4.58 -13.41
C ALA A 354 -6.17 3.26 -13.86
N THR A 355 -5.87 2.38 -12.91
CA THR A 355 -5.30 1.06 -13.21
C THR A 355 -6.09 -0.07 -12.54
N SER A 356 -6.35 -1.13 -13.30
CA SER A 356 -6.64 -2.46 -12.78
C SER A 356 -5.41 -3.35 -12.99
N VAL A 357 -4.97 -4.09 -11.98
CA VAL A 357 -3.76 -4.92 -12.04
C VAL A 357 -4.16 -6.39 -12.01
N LEU A 358 -3.76 -7.15 -13.02
CA LEU A 358 -3.83 -8.61 -13.08
C LEU A 358 -2.48 -9.20 -12.69
N ALA A 359 -2.42 -9.84 -11.52
CA ALA A 359 -1.21 -10.39 -10.94
C ALA A 359 -1.38 -11.87 -10.53
N ALA A 360 -0.27 -12.55 -10.26
CA ALA A 360 -0.30 -13.90 -9.72
C ALA A 360 -0.81 -13.93 -8.27
N THR A 361 -1.45 -15.04 -7.87
CA THR A 361 -1.80 -15.30 -6.47
C THR A 361 -0.57 -15.34 -5.58
N PRO A 362 -0.62 -14.85 -4.32
CA PRO A 362 0.56 -14.80 -3.45
C PRO A 362 1.27 -16.13 -3.24
N ARG A 363 0.53 -17.25 -3.26
CA ARG A 363 1.08 -18.62 -3.19
C ARG A 363 2.13 -18.92 -4.27
N ALA A 364 2.13 -18.19 -5.39
CA ALA A 364 3.13 -18.34 -6.43
C ALA A 364 4.49 -17.79 -6.01
N PHE A 365 4.55 -16.76 -5.16
CA PHE A 365 5.79 -16.09 -4.79
C PHE A 365 6.65 -16.95 -3.86
N GLU A 366 7.96 -16.83 -3.96
CA GLU A 366 8.93 -17.44 -3.04
C GLU A 366 8.99 -16.64 -1.74
N GLU A 367 9.10 -15.32 -1.86
CA GLU A 367 9.05 -14.38 -0.74
C GLU A 367 7.85 -13.46 -0.85
N GLN A 368 7.23 -13.16 0.29
CA GLN A 368 6.12 -12.23 0.40
C GLN A 368 6.39 -11.21 1.51
N ARG A 369 6.16 -9.93 1.22
CA ARG A 369 6.16 -8.85 2.20
C ARG A 369 4.99 -7.92 1.92
N ASN A 370 4.34 -7.47 2.99
CA ASN A 370 3.17 -6.61 2.92
C ASN A 370 3.53 -5.12 3.06
N ASP A 371 4.81 -4.78 3.22
CA ASP A 371 5.33 -3.41 3.39
C ASP A 371 5.01 -2.47 2.23
N LEU A 372 4.96 -2.99 1.00
CA LEU A 372 4.64 -2.22 -0.21
C LEU A 372 3.14 -2.19 -0.57
N VAL A 373 2.30 -3.00 0.09
CA VAL A 373 0.86 -3.08 -0.20
C VAL A 373 0.10 -1.78 0.15
N PRO A 374 0.44 -1.06 1.24
CA PRO A 374 -0.14 0.25 1.54
C PRO A 374 0.09 1.31 0.46
N SER A 375 1.15 1.17 -0.35
CA SER A 375 1.48 2.12 -1.42
C SER A 375 0.63 1.94 -2.69
N ILE A 376 -0.22 0.90 -2.75
CA ILE A 376 -1.17 0.73 -3.85
C ILE A 376 -2.31 1.76 -3.68
N PRO A 377 -2.63 2.61 -4.66
CA PRO A 377 -3.73 3.58 -4.56
C PRO A 377 -5.08 2.90 -4.33
N ALA A 378 -5.93 3.39 -3.42
CA ALA A 378 -7.18 2.73 -3.03
C ALA A 378 -8.11 2.34 -4.20
N GLN A 379 -8.15 3.16 -5.26
CA GLN A 379 -8.93 2.95 -6.48
C GLN A 379 -8.39 1.84 -7.41
N THR A 380 -7.18 1.35 -7.17
CA THR A 380 -6.59 0.24 -7.93
C THR A 380 -7.23 -1.07 -7.52
N THR A 381 -7.96 -1.69 -8.45
CA THR A 381 -8.38 -3.09 -8.30
C THR A 381 -7.19 -4.01 -8.60
N VAL A 382 -6.90 -4.94 -7.69
CA VAL A 382 -5.90 -5.99 -7.93
C VAL A 382 -6.59 -7.35 -8.08
N VAL A 383 -6.59 -7.86 -9.29
CA VAL A 383 -7.16 -9.15 -9.66
C VAL A 383 -6.06 -10.21 -9.60
N ARG A 384 -6.25 -11.24 -8.77
CA ARG A 384 -5.30 -12.34 -8.60
C ARG A 384 -5.73 -13.56 -9.40
N ALA A 385 -4.83 -14.08 -10.22
CA ALA A 385 -5.01 -15.32 -10.96
C ALA A 385 -3.98 -16.37 -10.53
N THR A 386 -4.43 -17.62 -10.41
CA THR A 386 -3.57 -18.73 -9.98
C THR A 386 -2.37 -18.87 -10.91
N ALA A 387 -1.18 -18.98 -10.33
CA ALA A 387 0.06 -19.30 -11.03
C ALA A 387 0.80 -20.39 -10.26
N LEU A 388 1.31 -21.38 -10.97
CA LEU A 388 2.09 -22.48 -10.40
C LEU A 388 3.46 -22.52 -11.06
N ASP A 389 4.50 -22.39 -10.25
CA ASP A 389 5.87 -22.75 -10.62
C ASP A 389 5.93 -24.23 -11.04
N ALA A 390 6.39 -24.50 -12.25
CA ALA A 390 6.51 -25.86 -12.78
C ALA A 390 7.44 -26.77 -11.97
N ALA A 391 8.60 -26.25 -11.54
CA ALA A 391 9.56 -27.02 -10.76
C ALA A 391 9.09 -27.23 -9.32
N ARG A 392 8.55 -26.19 -8.69
CA ARG A 392 8.14 -26.25 -7.27
C ARG A 392 6.82 -26.97 -7.04
N HIS A 393 5.85 -26.82 -7.92
CA HIS A 393 4.48 -27.31 -7.67
C HIS A 393 4.06 -28.49 -8.55
N LEU A 394 4.68 -28.70 -9.71
CA LEU A 394 4.29 -29.75 -10.66
C LEU A 394 5.33 -30.88 -10.76
N SER A 395 6.43 -30.81 -10.01
CA SER A 395 7.44 -31.86 -10.01
C SER A 395 6.98 -33.11 -9.26
N ILE A 396 7.19 -34.26 -9.88
CA ILE A 396 7.01 -35.58 -9.26
C ILE A 396 8.37 -36.27 -9.30
N LYS A 397 8.95 -36.55 -8.12
CA LYS A 397 10.33 -37.07 -7.98
C LYS A 397 11.37 -36.20 -8.73
N GLY A 398 11.19 -34.88 -8.67
CA GLY A 398 12.09 -33.91 -9.34
C GLY A 398 11.91 -33.76 -10.85
N LYS A 399 10.91 -34.42 -11.46
CA LYS A 399 10.63 -34.33 -12.90
C LYS A 399 9.28 -33.67 -13.17
N TYR A 400 9.22 -32.77 -14.16
CA TYR A 400 7.99 -32.14 -14.64
C TYR A 400 8.04 -31.98 -16.16
N PRO A 401 6.88 -31.98 -16.86
CA PRO A 401 6.85 -31.74 -18.30
C PRO A 401 7.41 -30.36 -18.67
N ARG A 402 8.42 -30.33 -19.56
CA ARG A 402 9.11 -29.10 -19.99
C ARG A 402 8.17 -28.04 -20.57
N LEU A 403 7.05 -28.45 -21.16
CA LEU A 403 6.02 -27.54 -21.69
C LEU A 403 5.47 -26.58 -20.62
N PHE A 404 5.38 -27.00 -19.36
CA PHE A 404 4.91 -26.15 -18.26
C PHE A 404 5.96 -25.14 -17.78
N ALA A 405 7.19 -25.21 -18.30
CA ALA A 405 8.26 -24.25 -18.03
C ALA A 405 8.67 -23.44 -19.27
N LEU A 406 7.84 -23.44 -20.32
CA LEU A 406 8.01 -22.64 -21.52
C LEU A 406 6.78 -21.74 -21.72
N PRO A 407 6.94 -20.44 -22.04
CA PRO A 407 8.22 -19.74 -22.27
C PRO A 407 9.01 -19.44 -20.99
N ASP A 408 8.38 -19.57 -19.82
CA ASP A 408 9.01 -19.50 -18.51
C ASP A 408 8.32 -20.46 -17.53
N ARG A 409 8.86 -20.58 -16.32
CA ARG A 409 8.36 -21.49 -15.26
C ARG A 409 6.93 -21.19 -14.78
N TRP A 410 6.32 -20.10 -15.23
CA TRP A 410 4.99 -19.63 -14.85
C TRP A 410 3.94 -19.76 -15.96
N SER A 411 4.19 -20.56 -17.00
CA SER A 411 3.25 -20.66 -18.13
C SER A 411 1.84 -21.12 -17.73
N THR A 412 1.71 -21.81 -16.60
CA THR A 412 0.42 -22.18 -15.98
C THR A 412 -0.44 -20.98 -15.59
N TRP A 413 0.14 -19.80 -15.42
CA TRP A 413 -0.57 -18.55 -15.14
C TRP A 413 -1.41 -18.07 -16.33
N TRP A 414 -1.06 -18.46 -17.56
CA TRP A 414 -1.66 -17.92 -18.78
C TRP A 414 -3.18 -18.09 -18.82
N LEU A 415 -3.69 -19.32 -18.68
CA LEU A 415 -5.13 -19.59 -18.81
C LEU A 415 -5.97 -18.96 -17.68
N PRO A 416 -5.62 -19.15 -16.38
CA PRO A 416 -6.34 -18.47 -15.29
C PRO A 416 -6.30 -16.95 -15.42
N ALA A 417 -5.17 -16.37 -15.83
CA ALA A 417 -5.03 -14.94 -16.01
C ALA A 417 -5.87 -14.41 -17.16
N VAL A 418 -5.90 -15.08 -18.32
CA VAL A 418 -6.76 -14.68 -19.44
C VAL A 418 -8.23 -14.72 -19.05
N TRP A 419 -8.68 -15.76 -18.34
CA TRP A 419 -10.07 -15.86 -17.87
C TRP A 419 -10.43 -14.70 -16.91
N MET A 420 -9.61 -14.47 -15.89
CA MET A 420 -9.80 -13.37 -14.93
C MET A 420 -9.68 -12.00 -15.60
N GLY A 421 -8.74 -11.83 -16.52
CA GLY A 421 -8.53 -10.62 -17.30
C GLY A 421 -9.73 -10.29 -18.18
N MET A 422 -10.32 -11.27 -18.87
CA MET A 422 -11.56 -11.06 -19.65
C MET A 422 -12.76 -10.71 -18.75
N ARG A 423 -12.82 -11.23 -17.52
CA ARG A 423 -13.85 -10.83 -16.55
C ARG A 423 -13.66 -9.37 -16.13
N GLU A 424 -12.41 -8.98 -15.87
CA GLU A 424 -12.07 -7.60 -15.51
C GLU A 424 -12.30 -6.63 -16.67
N ILE A 425 -11.99 -7.02 -17.91
CA ILE A 425 -12.28 -6.22 -19.11
C ILE A 425 -13.79 -5.93 -19.23
N ARG A 426 -14.64 -6.93 -19.00
CA ARG A 426 -16.11 -6.73 -19.02
C ARG A 426 -16.59 -5.80 -17.90
N ARG A 427 -15.97 -5.89 -16.72
CA ARG A 427 -16.34 -5.11 -15.53
C ARG A 427 -15.87 -3.66 -15.63
N ALA A 428 -14.58 -3.46 -15.92
CA ALA A 428 -13.89 -2.19 -15.79
C ALA A 428 -13.70 -1.46 -17.14
N ARG A 429 -13.98 -2.13 -18.27
CA ARG A 429 -13.91 -1.58 -19.63
C ARG A 429 -12.64 -0.75 -19.89
N PRO A 430 -11.45 -1.35 -19.71
CA PRO A 430 -10.19 -0.62 -19.89
C PRO A 430 -10.02 -0.19 -21.35
N TRP A 431 -9.38 0.96 -21.53
CA TRP A 431 -9.07 1.52 -22.85
C TRP A 431 -7.74 0.98 -23.39
N LEU A 432 -6.93 0.38 -22.51
CA LEU A 432 -5.60 -0.11 -22.83
C LEU A 432 -5.28 -1.37 -22.01
N ILE A 433 -4.58 -2.31 -22.63
CA ILE A 433 -3.89 -3.40 -21.94
C ILE A 433 -2.40 -3.05 -21.89
N TRP A 434 -1.77 -3.26 -20.74
CA TRP A 434 -0.35 -3.04 -20.54
C TRP A 434 0.25 -4.30 -19.91
N SER A 435 1.29 -4.91 -20.48
CA SER A 435 1.96 -6.06 -19.85
C SER A 435 3.44 -5.79 -19.64
N THR A 436 4.04 -6.36 -18.59
CA THR A 436 5.42 -6.05 -18.19
C THR A 436 6.25 -7.31 -17.95
N TYR A 437 7.48 -7.31 -18.49
CA TYR A 437 8.55 -8.30 -18.30
C TYR A 437 9.15 -8.15 -16.85
N PRO A 438 9.84 -9.13 -16.21
CA PRO A 438 10.63 -10.26 -16.71
C PRO A 438 9.90 -11.59 -16.96
N ILE A 439 8.61 -11.68 -16.65
CA ILE A 439 7.88 -12.92 -16.87
C ILE A 439 7.26 -12.88 -18.26
N SER A 440 7.86 -13.63 -19.19
CA SER A 440 7.46 -13.67 -20.60
C SER A 440 5.99 -14.07 -20.80
N THR A 441 5.43 -14.89 -19.90
CA THR A 441 4.01 -15.25 -19.86
C THR A 441 3.10 -14.04 -19.67
N ALA A 442 3.55 -12.94 -19.05
CA ALA A 442 2.80 -11.69 -18.95
C ALA A 442 2.49 -11.09 -20.34
N HIS A 443 3.46 -11.15 -21.27
CA HIS A 443 3.26 -10.70 -22.64
C HIS A 443 2.32 -11.63 -23.42
N LEU A 444 2.40 -12.94 -23.20
CA LEU A 444 1.42 -13.89 -23.76
C LEU A 444 0.00 -13.57 -23.30
N ILE A 445 -0.20 -13.30 -22.01
CA ILE A 445 -1.49 -12.90 -21.45
C ILE A 445 -1.94 -11.57 -22.08
N GLY A 446 -1.09 -10.55 -22.10
CA GLY A 446 -1.41 -9.23 -22.65
C GLY A 446 -1.83 -9.30 -24.12
N GLY A 447 -1.06 -10.00 -24.96
CA GLY A 447 -1.39 -10.21 -26.37
C GLY A 447 -2.66 -11.05 -26.57
N THR A 448 -2.90 -12.06 -25.74
CA THR A 448 -4.13 -12.87 -25.80
C THR A 448 -5.35 -12.04 -25.46
N LEU A 449 -5.30 -11.27 -24.36
CA LEU A 449 -6.40 -10.39 -23.95
C LEU A 449 -6.68 -9.33 -25.02
N SER A 450 -5.64 -8.73 -25.60
CA SER A 450 -5.78 -7.75 -26.68
C SER A 450 -6.47 -8.35 -27.90
N ARG A 451 -6.03 -9.53 -28.36
CA ARG A 451 -6.66 -10.23 -29.49
C ARG A 451 -8.12 -10.61 -29.23
N LEU A 452 -8.45 -11.04 -28.01
CA LEU A 452 -9.80 -11.47 -27.67
C LEU A 452 -10.77 -10.31 -27.41
N SER A 453 -10.26 -9.14 -27.01
CA SER A 453 -11.09 -7.98 -26.63
C SER A 453 -11.08 -6.84 -27.65
N GLY A 454 -10.09 -6.80 -28.55
CA GLY A 454 -9.85 -5.68 -29.47
C GLY A 454 -9.16 -4.48 -28.81
N ILE A 455 -8.89 -4.51 -27.51
CA ILE A 455 -8.27 -3.39 -26.78
C ILE A 455 -6.78 -3.27 -27.18
N PRO A 456 -6.26 -2.07 -27.46
CA PRO A 456 -4.86 -1.87 -27.82
C PRO A 456 -3.92 -2.27 -26.69
N TRP A 457 -2.69 -2.65 -27.05
CA TRP A 457 -1.74 -3.27 -26.13
C TRP A 457 -0.37 -2.57 -26.15
N VAL A 458 0.10 -2.17 -24.96
CA VAL A 458 1.48 -1.74 -24.72
C VAL A 458 2.27 -2.85 -24.03
N ALA A 459 3.41 -3.23 -24.58
CA ALA A 459 4.32 -4.21 -23.99
C ALA A 459 5.55 -3.51 -23.37
N ASP A 460 5.68 -3.53 -22.06
CA ASP A 460 6.86 -3.04 -21.33
C ASP A 460 7.88 -4.16 -21.20
N PHE A 461 8.85 -4.16 -22.12
CA PHE A 461 9.98 -5.09 -22.10
C PHE A 461 10.92 -4.82 -20.95
N ARG A 462 11.02 -3.57 -20.49
CA ARG A 462 12.03 -3.13 -19.52
C ARG A 462 13.45 -3.41 -20.00
N ASP A 463 13.92 -4.63 -19.83
CA ASP A 463 15.23 -5.15 -20.26
C ASP A 463 15.05 -6.06 -21.49
N PRO A 464 16.07 -6.21 -22.35
CA PRO A 464 15.99 -7.13 -23.49
C PRO A 464 15.70 -8.58 -23.08
N MET A 465 14.75 -9.23 -23.77
CA MET A 465 14.45 -10.65 -23.56
C MET A 465 15.58 -11.54 -24.08
N VAL A 466 16.10 -11.25 -25.28
CA VAL A 466 17.15 -12.06 -25.93
C VAL A 466 18.39 -11.20 -26.17
N ASN A 467 19.49 -11.59 -25.53
CA ASN A 467 20.83 -11.02 -25.68
C ASN A 467 21.77 -12.01 -26.39
N ARG A 468 23.02 -11.59 -26.63
CA ARG A 468 24.04 -12.42 -27.32
C ARG A 468 24.17 -13.81 -26.68
N ASP A 469 24.33 -13.83 -25.35
CA ASP A 469 24.64 -15.02 -24.56
C ASP A 469 23.50 -15.47 -23.63
N TYR A 470 22.30 -14.91 -23.77
CA TYR A 470 21.16 -15.29 -22.94
C TYR A 470 19.84 -15.26 -23.73
N PRO A 471 18.95 -16.27 -23.57
CA PRO A 471 19.13 -17.51 -22.81
C PRO A 471 20.03 -18.53 -23.52
N PHE A 472 20.77 -19.34 -22.75
CA PHE A 472 21.70 -20.36 -23.27
C PHE A 472 20.99 -21.54 -23.97
N ASP A 473 19.81 -21.93 -23.49
CA ASP A 473 19.05 -23.03 -24.08
C ASP A 473 18.48 -22.64 -25.45
N LYS A 474 18.85 -23.42 -26.49
CA LYS A 474 18.49 -23.12 -27.89
C LYS A 474 16.98 -23.11 -28.13
N THR A 475 16.23 -23.98 -27.45
CA THR A 475 14.77 -24.07 -27.61
C THR A 475 14.08 -22.87 -26.99
N GLN A 476 14.47 -22.49 -25.76
CA GLN A 476 14.00 -21.30 -25.07
C GLN A 476 14.36 -20.05 -25.87
N ARG A 477 15.59 -19.96 -26.40
CA ARG A 477 16.01 -18.84 -27.25
C ARG A 477 15.12 -18.69 -28.48
N ARG A 478 14.86 -19.78 -29.22
CA ARG A 478 13.95 -19.75 -30.38
C ARG A 478 12.53 -19.31 -30.00
N LEU A 479 12.02 -19.83 -28.88
CA LEU A 479 10.70 -19.48 -28.39
C LEU A 479 10.61 -18.00 -27.97
N TRP A 480 11.63 -17.48 -27.30
CA TRP A 480 11.70 -16.07 -26.90
C TRP A 480 11.86 -15.15 -28.10
N GLN A 481 12.65 -15.54 -29.11
CA GLN A 481 12.74 -14.80 -30.38
C GLN A 481 11.41 -14.76 -31.12
N TRP A 482 10.66 -15.87 -31.11
CA TRP A 482 9.30 -15.91 -31.65
C TRP A 482 8.35 -15.01 -30.86
N LEU A 483 8.40 -15.09 -29.53
CA LEU A 483 7.54 -14.29 -28.65
C LEU A 483 7.83 -12.80 -28.82
N GLU A 484 9.11 -12.43 -28.82
CA GLU A 484 9.59 -11.08 -29.09
C GLU A 484 9.07 -10.54 -30.44
N ALA A 485 9.28 -11.28 -31.52
CA ALA A 485 8.79 -10.90 -32.85
C ALA A 485 7.25 -10.78 -32.88
N SER A 486 6.54 -11.68 -32.19
CA SER A 486 5.09 -11.64 -32.06
C SER A 486 4.62 -10.40 -31.30
N VAL A 487 5.29 -10.04 -30.19
CA VAL A 487 4.97 -8.84 -29.42
C VAL A 487 5.16 -7.59 -30.27
N LEU A 488 6.31 -7.43 -30.93
CA LEU A 488 6.60 -6.26 -31.77
C LEU A 488 5.59 -6.12 -32.93
N ARG A 489 5.15 -7.26 -33.48
CA ARG A 489 4.14 -7.27 -34.54
C ARG A 489 2.77 -6.80 -34.05
N HIS A 490 2.29 -7.29 -32.92
CA HIS A 490 0.90 -7.12 -32.49
C HIS A 490 0.68 -6.01 -31.45
N ALA A 491 1.68 -5.67 -30.64
CA ALA A 491 1.59 -4.55 -29.71
C ALA A 491 1.50 -3.22 -30.47
N SER A 492 0.75 -2.28 -29.91
CA SER A 492 0.64 -0.90 -30.39
C SER A 492 1.90 -0.10 -30.07
N ALA A 493 2.57 -0.39 -28.94
CA ALA A 493 3.88 0.15 -28.59
C ALA A 493 4.67 -0.82 -27.70
N CYS A 494 6.00 -0.73 -27.76
CA CYS A 494 6.93 -1.51 -26.95
C CYS A 494 7.83 -0.55 -26.15
N VAL A 495 7.87 -0.69 -24.83
CA VAL A 495 8.61 0.19 -23.92
C VAL A 495 9.88 -0.49 -23.42
N PHE A 496 10.99 0.23 -23.48
CA PHE A 496 12.31 -0.18 -23.02
C PHE A 496 12.85 0.82 -21.99
N THR A 497 13.71 0.35 -21.07
CA THR A 497 14.27 1.21 -20.01
C THR A 497 15.53 1.96 -20.43
N THR A 498 16.09 1.67 -21.60
CA THR A 498 17.30 2.32 -22.11
C THR A 498 17.18 2.59 -23.61
N ALA A 499 17.85 3.65 -24.06
CA ALA A 499 17.95 3.96 -25.48
C ALA A 499 18.66 2.85 -26.26
N SER A 500 19.74 2.29 -25.71
CA SER A 500 20.51 1.22 -26.35
C SER A 500 19.67 -0.06 -26.57
N ALA A 501 18.83 -0.44 -25.60
CA ALA A 501 17.92 -1.57 -25.76
C ALA A 501 16.87 -1.29 -26.85
N ALA A 502 16.25 -0.10 -26.85
CA ALA A 502 15.29 0.27 -27.89
C ALA A 502 15.92 0.25 -29.29
N GLN A 503 17.11 0.81 -29.45
CA GLN A 503 17.85 0.83 -30.72
C GLN A 503 18.20 -0.58 -31.21
N GLU A 504 18.57 -1.50 -30.31
CA GLU A 504 18.83 -2.88 -30.67
C GLU A 504 17.59 -3.55 -31.28
N TYR A 505 16.42 -3.32 -30.68
CA TYR A 505 15.14 -3.85 -31.18
C TYR A 505 14.72 -3.18 -32.49
N GLN A 506 14.94 -1.87 -32.63
CA GLN A 506 14.70 -1.15 -33.89
C GLN A 506 15.54 -1.72 -35.04
N ARG A 507 16.82 -2.05 -34.78
CA ARG A 507 17.70 -2.69 -35.76
C ARG A 507 17.30 -4.13 -36.06
N ARG A 508 16.85 -4.88 -35.05
CA ARG A 508 16.43 -6.28 -35.19
C ARG A 508 15.07 -6.42 -35.89
N TYR A 509 14.18 -5.44 -35.73
CA TYR A 509 12.83 -5.40 -36.28
C TYR A 509 12.53 -4.05 -36.95
N PRO A 510 13.14 -3.75 -38.11
CA PRO A 510 13.03 -2.44 -38.76
C PRO A 510 11.59 -2.04 -39.09
N ASP A 511 10.75 -2.99 -39.52
CA ASP A 511 9.33 -2.77 -39.83
C ASP A 511 8.49 -2.33 -38.62
N HIS A 512 9.03 -2.47 -37.42
CA HIS A 512 8.36 -2.14 -36.16
C HIS A 512 9.15 -1.12 -35.32
N ALA A 513 10.18 -0.50 -35.90
CA ALA A 513 11.09 0.41 -35.19
C ALA A 513 10.35 1.59 -34.53
N ALA A 514 9.34 2.16 -35.20
CA ALA A 514 8.54 3.27 -34.68
C ALA A 514 7.76 2.93 -33.40
N LYS A 515 7.52 1.64 -33.13
CA LYS A 515 6.82 1.18 -31.94
C LYS A 515 7.72 1.13 -30.70
N CYS A 516 9.04 1.15 -30.87
CA CYS A 516 9.99 1.07 -29.77
C CYS A 516 10.14 2.45 -29.12
N GLN A 517 9.76 2.54 -27.84
CA GLN A 517 9.76 3.76 -27.04
C GLN A 517 10.66 3.58 -25.81
N VAL A 518 11.28 4.66 -25.36
CA VAL A 518 12.13 4.65 -24.16
C VAL A 518 11.37 5.31 -23.02
N ILE A 519 11.25 4.60 -21.90
CA ILE A 519 10.80 5.15 -20.62
C ILE A 519 11.74 4.58 -19.57
N GLU A 520 12.69 5.40 -19.12
CA GLU A 520 13.76 5.00 -18.22
C GLU A 520 13.24 4.49 -16.87
N ASN A 521 14.15 3.88 -16.11
CA ASN A 521 13.93 3.70 -14.68
C ASN A 521 14.03 5.06 -13.96
N GLY A 522 13.68 5.04 -12.67
CA GLY A 522 13.62 6.25 -11.87
C GLY A 522 13.53 5.95 -10.37
N TYR A 523 13.54 7.01 -9.57
CA TYR A 523 13.41 6.96 -8.11
C TYR A 523 12.07 7.56 -7.66
N ASP A 524 11.59 7.13 -6.50
CA ASP A 524 10.37 7.68 -5.88
C ASP A 524 10.75 8.82 -4.93
N GLU A 525 10.31 10.06 -5.20
CA GLU A 525 10.66 11.23 -4.37
C GLU A 525 10.11 11.08 -2.95
N GLU A 526 8.92 10.49 -2.79
CA GLU A 526 8.31 10.25 -1.48
C GLU A 526 9.15 9.29 -0.61
N ALA A 527 10.03 8.49 -1.22
CA ALA A 527 10.93 7.61 -0.48
C ALA A 527 12.08 8.36 0.21
N PHE A 528 12.34 9.62 -0.18
CA PHE A 528 13.39 10.48 0.37
C PHE A 528 12.83 11.55 1.32
N GLU A 529 11.50 11.68 1.43
CA GLU A 529 10.86 12.61 2.35
C GLU A 529 11.09 12.18 3.80
N GLN A 530 11.57 13.11 4.64
CA GLN A 530 11.77 12.89 6.09
C GLN A 530 12.76 11.75 6.45
N VAL A 531 13.64 11.37 5.52
CA VAL A 531 14.67 10.37 5.78
C VAL A 531 15.79 10.95 6.65
N VAL A 532 16.11 10.25 7.73
CA VAL A 532 17.30 10.54 8.55
C VAL A 532 18.43 9.60 8.11
N PRO A 533 19.57 10.13 7.61
CA PRO A 533 20.73 9.32 7.26
C PRO A 533 21.17 8.40 8.40
N SER A 534 21.48 7.14 8.09
CA SER A 534 21.90 6.13 9.08
C SER A 534 23.26 5.52 8.73
N ARG A 535 24.14 5.44 9.73
CA ARG A 535 25.44 4.76 9.68
C ARG A 535 25.52 3.61 10.69
N GLU A 536 24.39 2.95 10.91
CA GLU A 536 24.28 1.90 11.92
C GLU A 536 25.40 0.84 11.78
N GLY A 537 26.08 0.58 12.89
CA GLY A 537 27.18 -0.39 12.98
C GLY A 537 28.54 0.10 12.48
N VAL A 538 28.69 1.36 12.07
CA VAL A 538 29.96 1.94 11.60
C VAL A 538 30.48 2.96 12.60
N ALA A 539 31.77 2.87 12.95
CA ALA A 539 32.41 3.78 13.90
C ALA A 539 32.57 5.20 13.33
N ASP A 540 32.60 6.20 14.22
CA ASP A 540 32.82 7.58 13.83
C ASP A 540 34.20 7.76 13.19
N GLY A 541 34.25 8.45 12.05
CA GLY A 541 35.47 8.68 11.28
C GLY A 541 35.90 7.51 10.38
N THR A 542 35.16 6.40 10.36
CA THR A 542 35.35 5.30 9.39
C THR A 542 34.67 5.64 8.07
N LEU A 543 35.39 5.50 6.95
CA LEU A 543 34.88 5.68 5.60
C LEU A 543 33.94 4.52 5.21
N LEU A 544 32.68 4.83 4.89
CA LEU A 544 31.65 3.86 4.53
C LEU A 544 31.39 3.84 3.02
N LEU A 545 31.76 2.73 2.38
CA LEU A 545 31.49 2.41 0.98
C LEU A 545 30.32 1.43 0.91
N LEU A 546 29.28 1.74 0.13
CA LEU A 546 28.08 0.90 0.06
C LEU A 546 27.77 0.41 -1.36
N HIS A 547 27.64 -0.91 -1.51
CA HIS A 547 26.93 -1.53 -2.63
C HIS A 547 25.59 -2.11 -2.16
N SER A 548 24.47 -1.52 -2.59
CA SER A 548 23.14 -2.05 -2.29
C SER A 548 22.55 -2.85 -3.45
N GLY A 549 22.68 -4.18 -3.41
CA GLY A 549 22.02 -5.13 -4.33
C GLY A 549 22.91 -6.26 -4.85
N LEU A 550 22.38 -6.97 -5.86
CA LEU A 550 22.94 -8.24 -6.35
C LEU A 550 24.32 -8.11 -7.03
N ILE A 551 25.22 -9.00 -6.63
CA ILE A 551 26.55 -9.24 -7.21
C ILE A 551 26.53 -10.56 -7.97
N TYR A 552 27.10 -10.57 -9.18
CA TYR A 552 27.20 -11.74 -10.05
C TYR A 552 28.67 -12.03 -10.32
N PRO A 553 29.16 -13.27 -10.10
CA PRO A 553 30.58 -13.60 -10.20
C PRO A 553 31.26 -13.30 -11.54
N LYS A 554 30.51 -13.15 -12.64
CA LYS A 554 31.10 -12.92 -13.98
C LYS A 554 31.05 -11.47 -14.46
N ASP A 555 29.97 -10.76 -14.16
CA ASP A 555 29.66 -9.46 -14.78
C ASP A 555 29.42 -8.35 -13.75
N ARG A 556 29.55 -8.64 -12.46
CA ARG A 556 29.56 -7.64 -11.38
C ARG A 556 30.59 -8.05 -10.31
N ASP A 557 31.67 -8.67 -10.75
CA ASP A 557 32.72 -9.19 -9.89
C ASP A 557 33.48 -8.06 -9.20
N PRO A 558 33.57 -8.04 -7.85
CA PRO A 558 34.32 -7.02 -7.13
C PRO A 558 35.84 -7.28 -7.08
N SER A 559 36.36 -8.38 -7.65
CA SER A 559 37.78 -8.76 -7.55
C SER A 559 38.76 -7.65 -7.94
N THR A 560 38.60 -7.05 -9.13
CA THR A 560 39.46 -5.94 -9.60
C THR A 560 39.40 -4.74 -8.66
N PHE A 561 38.23 -4.49 -8.06
CA PHE A 561 38.03 -3.40 -7.10
C PHE A 561 38.76 -3.69 -5.78
N PHE A 562 38.65 -4.90 -5.24
CA PHE A 562 39.41 -5.30 -4.06
C PHE A 562 40.92 -5.24 -4.27
N ALA A 563 41.41 -5.64 -5.45
CA ALA A 563 42.82 -5.47 -5.81
C ALA A 563 43.27 -4.00 -5.81
N ALA A 564 42.41 -3.07 -6.26
CA ALA A 564 42.69 -1.64 -6.23
C ALA A 564 42.67 -1.07 -4.80
N VAL A 565 41.73 -1.50 -3.96
CA VAL A 565 41.66 -1.11 -2.53
C VAL A 565 42.92 -1.59 -1.79
N ARG A 566 43.33 -2.85 -1.98
CA ARG A 566 44.56 -3.40 -1.39
C ARG A 566 45.79 -2.58 -1.78
N MET A 567 45.90 -2.20 -3.06
CA MET A 567 46.98 -1.35 -3.55
C MET A 567 47.01 0.02 -2.87
N LEU A 568 45.86 0.66 -2.64
CA LEU A 568 45.79 1.92 -1.91
C LEU A 568 46.16 1.81 -0.43
N ILE A 569 45.84 0.67 0.21
CA ILE A 569 46.27 0.41 1.58
C ILE A 569 47.79 0.19 1.63
N ASP A 570 48.35 -0.56 0.68
CA ASP A 570 49.81 -0.79 0.59
C ASP A 570 50.59 0.52 0.34
N GLU A 571 49.99 1.45 -0.40
CA GLU A 571 50.54 2.79 -0.66
C GLU A 571 50.34 3.78 0.50
N GLY A 572 49.67 3.37 1.59
CA GLY A 572 49.36 4.22 2.73
C GLY A 572 48.35 5.34 2.45
N GLN A 573 47.56 5.22 1.38
CA GLN A 573 46.52 6.18 1.01
C GLN A 573 45.19 5.91 1.76
N ILE A 574 44.95 4.66 2.15
CA ILE A 574 43.77 4.25 2.91
C ILE A 574 44.21 3.50 4.17
N ASP A 575 43.69 3.93 5.32
CA ASP A 575 43.84 3.24 6.59
C ASP A 575 42.80 2.10 6.68
N PRO A 576 43.21 0.83 6.76
CA PRO A 576 42.29 -0.31 6.80
C PRO A 576 41.42 -0.33 8.06
N GLU A 577 41.89 0.23 9.19
CA GLU A 577 41.11 0.32 10.42
C GLU A 577 39.98 1.37 10.33
N ARG A 578 40.05 2.26 9.33
CA ARG A 578 39.07 3.32 9.07
C ARG A 578 38.34 3.11 7.75
N LEU A 579 38.28 1.88 7.26
CA LEU A 579 37.55 1.52 6.04
C LEU A 579 36.46 0.49 6.33
N CYS A 580 35.26 0.75 5.82
CA CYS A 580 34.15 -0.18 5.83
C CYS A 580 33.53 -0.27 4.42
N ILE A 581 33.57 -1.46 3.82
CA ILE A 581 32.97 -1.76 2.51
C ILE A 581 31.80 -2.71 2.73
N ARG A 582 30.59 -2.17 2.64
CA ARG A 582 29.34 -2.87 2.90
C ARG A 582 28.67 -3.33 1.61
N PHE A 583 28.43 -4.63 1.49
CA PHE A 583 27.59 -5.22 0.46
C PHE A 583 26.25 -5.64 1.04
N ARG A 584 25.16 -4.98 0.63
CA ARG A 584 23.80 -5.27 1.11
C ARG A 584 23.09 -6.20 0.13
N ALA A 585 22.72 -7.39 0.61
CA ALA A 585 22.00 -8.42 -0.13
C ALA A 585 22.61 -8.81 -1.50
N PRO A 586 23.89 -9.23 -1.56
CA PRO A 586 24.54 -9.59 -2.82
C PRO A 586 24.01 -10.89 -3.46
N HIS A 587 23.23 -11.71 -2.73
CA HIS A 587 22.84 -13.10 -3.05
C HIS A 587 24.01 -14.11 -3.07
N HIS A 588 25.21 -13.66 -3.47
CA HIS A 588 26.48 -14.41 -3.45
C HIS A 588 27.43 -13.85 -2.37
N GLY A 589 26.96 -13.84 -1.12
CA GLY A 589 27.68 -13.21 -0.01
C GLY A 589 28.95 -13.94 0.39
N GLU A 590 28.92 -15.27 0.37
CA GLU A 590 30.09 -16.11 0.66
C GLU A 590 31.18 -15.89 -0.38
N GLU A 591 30.82 -15.76 -1.66
CA GLU A 591 31.78 -15.50 -2.74
C GLU A 591 32.39 -14.09 -2.63
N VAL A 592 31.61 -13.09 -2.22
CA VAL A 592 32.14 -11.74 -1.96
C VAL A 592 33.15 -11.78 -0.81
N MET A 593 32.83 -12.46 0.30
CA MET A 593 33.75 -12.58 1.44
C MET A 593 35.00 -13.40 1.08
N ALA A 594 34.86 -14.49 0.33
CA ALA A 594 36.00 -15.26 -0.14
C ALA A 594 36.91 -14.42 -1.06
N CYS A 595 36.31 -13.57 -1.91
CA CYS A 595 37.05 -12.64 -2.75
C CYS A 595 37.78 -11.58 -1.91
N ALA A 596 37.16 -11.06 -0.85
CA ALA A 596 37.79 -10.12 0.08
C ALA A 596 38.98 -10.76 0.82
N ASP A 597 38.84 -12.01 1.26
CA ASP A 597 39.88 -12.79 1.94
C ASP A 597 41.11 -13.01 1.03
N LEU A 598 40.88 -13.36 -0.25
CA LEU A 598 41.94 -13.48 -1.25
C LEU A 598 42.77 -12.19 -1.43
N HIS A 599 42.22 -11.04 -1.08
CA HIS A 599 42.89 -9.74 -1.18
C HIS A 599 43.30 -9.17 0.19
N GLY A 600 43.13 -9.92 1.28
CA GLY A 600 43.47 -9.48 2.64
C GLY A 600 42.62 -8.30 3.12
N LEU A 601 41.32 -8.30 2.80
CA LEU A 601 40.36 -7.24 3.14
C LEU A 601 39.23 -7.71 4.06
N THR A 602 39.36 -8.89 4.68
CA THR A 602 38.31 -9.52 5.50
C THR A 602 37.81 -8.60 6.61
N ASP A 603 38.70 -7.81 7.24
CA ASP A 603 38.35 -6.90 8.34
C ASP A 603 37.68 -5.60 7.86
N CYS A 604 37.78 -5.27 6.57
CA CYS A 604 37.20 -4.07 5.98
C CYS A 604 35.87 -4.35 5.27
N VAL A 605 35.55 -5.60 4.93
CA VAL A 605 34.38 -5.96 4.12
C VAL A 605 33.30 -6.61 4.97
N GLU A 606 32.07 -6.14 4.82
CA GLU A 606 30.91 -6.76 5.47
C GLU A 606 29.78 -7.06 4.48
N VAL A 607 29.09 -8.19 4.70
CA VAL A 607 27.92 -8.59 3.92
C VAL A 607 26.69 -8.57 4.81
N GLY A 608 25.74 -7.70 4.47
CA GLY A 608 24.51 -7.50 5.22
C GLY A 608 23.29 -8.19 4.58
N PRO A 609 22.31 -8.65 5.38
CA PRO A 609 21.06 -9.23 4.87
C PRO A 609 20.17 -8.17 4.20
N PRO A 610 19.16 -8.57 3.40
CA PRO A 610 18.20 -7.63 2.83
C PRO A 610 17.37 -6.93 3.92
N ILE A 611 17.33 -5.60 3.88
CA ILE A 611 16.58 -4.74 4.81
C ILE A 611 15.32 -4.16 4.15
N PRO A 612 14.35 -3.63 4.93
CA PRO A 612 13.22 -2.89 4.37
C PRO A 612 13.66 -1.71 3.50
N TYR A 613 12.87 -1.36 2.48
CA TYR A 613 13.22 -0.35 1.48
C TYR A 613 13.58 1.02 2.09
N HIS A 614 12.82 1.50 3.08
CA HIS A 614 13.11 2.77 3.76
C HIS A 614 14.48 2.77 4.47
N ARG A 615 14.83 1.68 5.18
CA ARG A 615 16.16 1.52 5.80
C ARG A 615 17.28 1.52 4.77
N ALA A 616 17.03 0.98 3.57
CA ALA A 616 18.01 1.00 2.50
C ALA A 616 18.28 2.44 1.98
N ILE A 617 17.26 3.31 1.96
CA ILE A 617 17.43 4.73 1.64
C ILE A 617 18.18 5.45 2.77
N GLU A 618 17.85 5.19 4.04
CA GLU A 618 18.58 5.76 5.19
C GLU A 618 20.08 5.40 5.18
N GLU A 619 20.41 4.14 4.92
CA GLU A 619 21.79 3.64 4.82
C GLU A 619 22.53 4.23 3.61
N MET A 620 21.85 4.31 2.46
CA MET A 620 22.38 4.96 1.26
C MET A 620 22.70 6.43 1.53
N MET A 621 21.79 7.16 2.18
CA MET A 621 21.99 8.54 2.56
C MET A 621 23.03 8.72 3.66
N GLY A 622 23.35 7.69 4.45
CA GLY A 622 24.40 7.73 5.47
C GLY A 622 25.81 7.40 4.96
N SER A 623 25.92 6.80 3.78
CA SER A 623 27.19 6.34 3.18
C SER A 623 28.04 7.50 2.66
N ASP A 624 29.36 7.33 2.66
CA ASP A 624 30.30 8.33 2.13
C ASP A 624 30.51 8.17 0.62
N LEU A 625 30.49 6.92 0.13
CA LEU A 625 30.65 6.60 -1.28
C LEU A 625 29.74 5.44 -1.68
N LEU A 626 29.01 5.61 -2.78
CA LEU A 626 28.15 4.57 -3.32
C LEU A 626 28.83 3.81 -4.45
N LEU A 627 28.75 2.48 -4.43
CA LEU A 627 29.40 1.60 -5.38
C LEU A 627 28.39 0.96 -6.34
N VAL A 628 28.69 0.99 -7.64
CA VAL A 628 27.95 0.23 -8.65
C VAL A 628 28.89 -0.58 -9.54
N PHE A 629 28.59 -1.87 -9.70
CA PHE A 629 29.37 -2.81 -10.51
C PHE A 629 28.55 -3.27 -11.72
N GLN A 630 29.12 -3.19 -12.92
CA GLN A 630 28.45 -3.67 -14.14
C GLN A 630 29.38 -3.88 -15.34
N GLY A 631 29.54 -5.13 -15.76
CA GLY A 631 30.32 -5.54 -16.92
C GLY A 631 29.56 -5.53 -18.24
N SER A 632 30.28 -5.88 -19.30
CA SER A 632 29.90 -5.70 -20.71
C SER A 632 28.62 -6.41 -21.15
N ASN A 633 28.27 -7.55 -20.53
CA ASN A 633 27.02 -8.27 -20.85
C ASN A 633 25.75 -7.47 -20.54
N PHE A 634 25.87 -6.41 -19.75
CA PHE A 634 24.76 -5.54 -19.39
C PHE A 634 24.86 -4.14 -20.02
N ASN A 635 25.65 -3.94 -21.08
CA ASN A 635 25.84 -2.62 -21.72
C ASN A 635 24.55 -2.00 -22.28
N THR A 636 23.53 -2.82 -22.56
CA THR A 636 22.21 -2.35 -23.00
C THR A 636 21.24 -2.09 -21.85
N GLN A 637 21.64 -2.33 -20.60
CA GLN A 637 20.80 -2.22 -19.41
C GLN A 637 21.36 -1.19 -18.43
N ILE A 638 20.48 -0.47 -17.73
CA ILE A 638 20.86 0.50 -16.70
C ILE A 638 20.21 0.09 -15.37
N PRO A 639 20.98 -0.19 -14.31
CA PRO A 639 20.43 -0.63 -13.03
C PRO A 639 19.54 0.45 -12.42
N ALA A 640 18.35 0.07 -11.96
CA ALA A 640 17.41 1.03 -11.37
C ALA A 640 17.97 1.77 -10.13
N LYS A 641 18.89 1.15 -9.38
CA LYS A 641 19.50 1.73 -8.18
C LYS A 641 20.28 3.02 -8.44
N ILE A 642 20.80 3.22 -9.66
CA ILE A 642 21.62 4.41 -9.95
C ILE A 642 20.79 5.69 -9.83
N TYR A 643 19.48 5.63 -10.09
CA TYR A 643 18.60 6.79 -10.00
C TYR A 643 18.37 7.20 -8.55
N GLU A 644 18.33 6.24 -7.63
CA GLU A 644 18.26 6.49 -6.19
C GLU A 644 19.61 7.01 -5.67
N TYR A 645 20.72 6.44 -6.15
CA TYR A 645 22.06 6.92 -5.83
C TYR A 645 22.25 8.37 -6.26
N LEU A 646 21.86 8.71 -7.49
CA LEU A 646 21.89 10.09 -8.00
C LEU A 646 21.00 11.02 -7.15
N ARG A 647 19.81 10.55 -6.73
CA ARG A 647 18.92 11.33 -5.86
C ARG A 647 19.49 11.50 -4.44
N SER A 648 20.31 10.58 -3.94
CA SER A 648 20.90 10.67 -2.60
C SER A 648 21.96 11.77 -2.46
N GLU A 649 22.43 12.33 -3.58
CA GLU A 649 23.52 13.33 -3.66
C GLU A 649 24.86 12.84 -3.06
N ARG A 650 25.00 11.53 -2.82
CA ARG A 650 26.27 10.93 -2.42
C ARG A 650 27.18 10.72 -3.63
N PRO A 651 28.51 10.88 -3.47
CA PRO A 651 29.46 10.49 -4.49
C PRO A 651 29.25 9.04 -4.95
N ILE A 652 29.45 8.79 -6.23
CA ILE A 652 29.29 7.46 -6.83
C ILE A 652 30.60 7.05 -7.48
N LEU A 653 31.12 5.89 -7.11
CA LEU A 653 32.14 5.18 -7.86
C LEU A 653 31.47 4.08 -8.69
N ALA A 654 31.45 4.28 -10.00
CA ALA A 654 30.89 3.34 -10.96
C ALA A 654 32.00 2.50 -11.58
N VAL A 655 32.17 1.28 -11.06
CA VAL A 655 33.09 0.26 -11.56
C VAL A 655 32.37 -0.52 -12.66
N VAL A 656 32.43 -0.01 -13.88
CA VAL A 656 31.59 -0.47 -14.99
C VAL A 656 32.38 -0.57 -16.30
N ASP A 657 31.83 -1.22 -17.31
CA ASP A 657 32.33 -1.09 -18.68
C ASP A 657 32.17 0.38 -19.15
N PRO A 658 33.27 1.10 -19.49
CA PRO A 658 33.21 2.50 -19.92
C PRO A 658 32.37 2.73 -21.18
N GLU A 659 32.19 1.72 -22.02
CA GLU A 659 31.38 1.80 -23.25
C GLU A 659 29.90 1.43 -23.00
N GLY A 660 29.57 1.00 -21.77
CA GLY A 660 28.22 0.60 -21.39
C GLY A 660 27.25 1.76 -21.19
N GLY A 661 25.95 1.48 -21.35
CA GLY A 661 24.87 2.46 -21.13
C GLY A 661 24.86 3.06 -19.72
N THR A 662 25.30 2.30 -18.70
CA THR A 662 25.43 2.80 -17.33
C THR A 662 26.49 3.89 -17.20
N ALA A 663 27.67 3.70 -17.79
CA ALA A 663 28.71 4.73 -17.84
C ALA A 663 28.21 5.97 -18.59
N GLY A 664 27.60 5.78 -19.77
CA GLY A 664 27.03 6.88 -20.56
C GLY A 664 25.94 7.67 -19.83
N GLN A 665 25.14 7.01 -18.99
CA GLN A 665 24.12 7.67 -18.19
C GLN A 665 24.71 8.46 -17.00
N LEU A 666 25.69 7.87 -16.31
CA LEU A 666 26.28 8.45 -15.10
C LEU A 666 27.26 9.60 -15.39
N ARG A 667 27.95 9.60 -16.53
CA ARG A 667 28.86 10.70 -16.97
C ARG A 667 28.22 12.08 -17.03
N LYS A 668 26.88 12.15 -17.05
CA LYS A 668 26.12 13.41 -17.12
C LYS A 668 26.09 14.17 -15.79
N PHE A 669 26.51 13.54 -14.70
CA PHE A 669 26.34 14.05 -13.35
C PHE A 669 27.70 14.32 -12.69
N HIS A 670 27.79 15.43 -11.97
CA HIS A 670 28.94 15.73 -11.13
C HIS A 670 28.98 14.83 -9.89
N GLY A 671 30.17 14.57 -9.35
CA GLY A 671 30.35 13.68 -8.20
C GLY A 671 30.28 12.18 -8.55
N VAL A 672 30.22 11.84 -9.85
CA VAL A 672 30.28 10.46 -10.34
C VAL A 672 31.65 10.19 -10.98
N HIS A 673 32.31 9.16 -10.50
CA HIS A 673 33.62 8.70 -10.96
C HIS A 673 33.47 7.36 -11.67
N ILE A 674 33.85 7.30 -12.96
CA ILE A 674 33.75 6.09 -13.78
C ILE A 674 35.10 5.38 -13.80
N ALA A 675 35.12 4.12 -13.40
CA ALA A 675 36.27 3.25 -13.48
C ALA A 675 35.98 2.03 -14.35
N ASP A 676 36.94 1.62 -15.17
CA ASP A 676 36.84 0.38 -15.95
C ASP A 676 36.90 -0.84 -15.01
N ILE A 677 35.84 -1.65 -15.01
CA ILE A 677 35.72 -2.87 -14.19
C ILE A 677 36.86 -3.87 -14.43
N HIS A 678 37.54 -3.81 -15.57
CA HIS A 678 38.67 -4.68 -15.90
C HIS A 678 40.05 -4.07 -15.61
N SER A 679 40.12 -2.79 -15.18
CA SER A 679 41.38 -2.09 -14.94
C SER A 679 41.54 -1.69 -13.48
N LYS A 680 42.45 -2.38 -12.79
CA LYS A 680 42.84 -2.07 -11.42
C LYS A 680 43.32 -0.62 -11.25
N ASP A 681 44.12 -0.13 -12.20
CA ASP A 681 44.69 1.23 -12.14
C ASP A 681 43.60 2.30 -12.32
N SER A 682 42.66 2.07 -13.24
CA SER A 682 41.50 2.95 -13.44
C SER A 682 40.64 3.06 -12.18
N ILE A 683 40.40 1.93 -11.49
CA ILE A 683 39.64 1.90 -10.24
C ILE A 683 40.40 2.63 -9.13
N ARG A 684 41.71 2.40 -9.00
CA ARG A 684 42.56 3.07 -8.01
C ARG A 684 42.48 4.60 -8.15
N GLU A 685 42.70 5.12 -9.36
CA GLU A 685 42.67 6.56 -9.64
C GLU A 685 41.30 7.16 -9.36
N SER A 686 40.23 6.49 -9.82
CA SER A 686 38.85 6.96 -9.64
C SER A 686 38.41 6.94 -8.18
N LEU A 687 38.85 5.93 -7.42
CA LEU A 687 38.57 5.83 -5.98
C LEU A 687 39.24 6.99 -5.21
N LEU A 688 40.52 7.27 -5.49
CA LEU A 688 41.21 8.42 -4.89
C LEU A 688 40.50 9.74 -5.22
N LEU A 689 40.13 9.96 -6.49
CA LEU A 689 39.39 11.16 -6.90
C LEU A 689 38.05 11.29 -6.18
N SER A 690 37.34 10.17 -5.99
CA SER A 690 36.07 10.14 -5.27
C SER A 690 36.21 10.52 -3.79
N MET A 691 37.33 10.19 -3.15
CA MET A 691 37.60 10.52 -1.75
C MET A 691 38.02 11.98 -1.55
N HIS A 692 38.58 12.63 -2.58
CA HIS A 692 39.08 14.01 -2.50
C HIS A 692 38.14 15.07 -3.08
N THR A 693 36.90 14.70 -3.44
CA THR A 693 35.92 15.66 -3.98
C THR A 693 35.41 16.59 -2.86
N ASN A 694 36.17 17.66 -2.56
CA ASN A 694 35.88 18.64 -1.50
C ASN A 694 34.73 19.61 -1.85
N SER A 695 34.08 20.13 -0.80
CA SER A 695 33.00 21.13 -0.84
C SER A 695 33.52 22.53 -1.19
N SER A 696 33.61 22.83 -2.49
CA SER A 696 33.80 24.21 -3.00
C SER A 696 32.46 24.81 -3.46
N GLN A 697 32.42 26.14 -3.63
CA GLN A 697 31.23 26.85 -4.13
C GLN A 697 30.85 26.44 -5.58
N GLU A 698 31.83 25.99 -6.37
CA GLU A 698 31.61 25.36 -7.69
C GLU A 698 30.91 24.00 -7.56
N ASN A 699 31.20 23.25 -6.48
CA ASN A 699 30.57 21.96 -6.20
C ASN A 699 29.08 22.14 -5.86
N GLU A 700 28.70 23.21 -5.14
CA GLU A 700 27.30 23.49 -4.82
C GLU A 700 26.46 23.82 -6.07
N SER A 701 27.01 24.61 -7.00
CA SER A 701 26.35 24.92 -8.28
C SER A 701 26.18 23.67 -9.16
N ALA A 702 27.20 22.80 -9.19
CA ALA A 702 27.17 21.52 -9.89
C ALA A 702 26.12 20.57 -9.29
N LEU A 703 26.00 20.50 -7.97
CA LEU A 703 24.98 19.72 -7.28
C LEU A 703 23.56 20.26 -7.52
N ALA A 704 23.39 21.58 -7.61
CA ALA A 704 22.11 22.18 -7.99
C ALA A 704 21.67 21.78 -9.42
N LEU A 705 22.61 21.74 -10.37
CA LEU A 705 22.35 21.23 -11.71
C LEU A 705 22.00 19.74 -11.68
N ASN A 706 22.73 18.93 -10.91
CA ASN A 706 22.40 17.52 -10.70
C ASN A 706 20.95 17.37 -10.23
N ARG A 707 20.51 18.10 -9.19
CA ARG A 707 19.12 18.07 -8.70
C ARG A 707 18.11 18.31 -9.81
N HIS A 708 18.32 19.33 -10.65
CA HIS A 708 17.43 19.63 -11.77
C HIS A 708 17.37 18.48 -12.80
N LEU A 709 18.52 17.93 -13.18
CA LEU A 709 18.59 16.80 -14.11
C LEU A 709 17.96 15.54 -13.54
N VAL A 710 18.18 15.27 -12.25
CA VAL A 710 17.64 14.11 -11.53
C VAL A 710 16.11 14.16 -11.46
N GLN A 711 15.48 15.33 -11.37
CA GLN A 711 14.00 15.44 -11.37
C GLN A 711 13.33 14.83 -12.62
N ALA A 712 13.99 14.84 -13.78
CA ALA A 712 13.49 14.19 -14.99
C ALA A 712 13.38 12.66 -14.85
N TYR A 713 14.14 12.08 -13.92
CA TYR A 713 14.14 10.65 -13.60
C TYR A 713 13.28 10.31 -12.38
N SER A 714 12.48 11.24 -11.85
CA SER A 714 11.48 10.90 -10.84
C SER A 714 10.43 9.94 -11.42
N ARG A 715 9.89 9.05 -10.59
CA ARG A 715 8.83 8.13 -11.02
C ARG A 715 7.58 8.87 -11.50
N SER A 716 7.27 10.03 -10.94
CA SER A 716 6.18 10.88 -11.45
C SER A 716 6.46 11.36 -12.88
N SER A 717 7.66 11.87 -13.16
CA SER A 717 8.09 12.30 -14.50
C SER A 717 8.02 11.16 -15.53
N GLN A 718 8.55 9.98 -15.17
CA GLN A 718 8.52 8.79 -16.02
C GLN A 718 7.08 8.29 -16.26
N THR A 719 6.21 8.41 -15.25
CA THR A 719 4.79 8.10 -15.38
C THR A 719 4.07 9.08 -16.30
N GLY A 720 4.47 10.35 -16.31
CA GLY A 720 3.99 11.33 -17.29
C GLY A 720 4.31 10.93 -18.74
N SER A 721 5.52 10.42 -18.99
CA SER A 721 5.88 9.85 -20.31
C SER A 721 5.03 8.63 -20.67
N LEU A 722 4.76 7.74 -19.70
CA LEU A 722 3.88 6.59 -19.88
C LEU A 722 2.43 7.01 -20.18
N GLY A 723 1.89 7.97 -19.44
CA GLY A 723 0.54 8.51 -19.65
C GLY A 723 0.36 9.13 -21.03
N ARG A 724 1.34 9.91 -21.52
CA ARG A 724 1.34 10.43 -22.90
C ARG A 724 1.38 9.32 -23.95
N LEU A 725 2.12 8.25 -23.69
CA LEU A 725 2.13 7.07 -24.57
C LEU A 725 0.76 6.40 -24.58
N PHE A 726 0.14 6.21 -23.42
CA PHE A 726 -1.19 5.62 -23.30
C PHE A 726 -2.24 6.43 -24.03
N ASP A 727 -2.21 7.76 -23.89
CA ASP A 727 -3.10 8.67 -24.61
C ASP A 727 -2.95 8.55 -26.13
N ARG A 728 -1.72 8.45 -26.63
CA ARG A 728 -1.44 8.26 -28.05
C ARG A 728 -2.00 6.93 -28.55
N VAL A 729 -1.77 5.85 -27.81
CA VAL A 729 -2.21 4.51 -28.20
C VAL A 729 -3.73 4.38 -28.14
N ALA A 730 -4.37 4.92 -27.10
CA ALA A 730 -5.81 4.83 -26.91
C ALA A 730 -6.60 5.65 -27.94
N ARG A 731 -6.06 6.77 -28.44
CA ARG A 731 -6.70 7.61 -29.48
C ARG A 731 -6.69 6.97 -30.88
N VAL A 732 -5.82 6.01 -31.13
CA VAL A 732 -5.63 5.36 -32.45
C VAL A 732 -6.46 4.07 -32.56
N ALA A 733 -7.17 3.68 -31.50
CA ALA A 733 -8.11 2.56 -31.55
C ALA A 733 -9.34 2.95 -32.39
N PRO A 734 -9.70 2.13 -33.41
CA PRO A 734 -10.82 2.43 -34.31
C PRO A 734 -12.19 2.41 -33.62
#